data_AF-A0AAY5KN38-F1
#
_entry.id   AF-A0AAY5KN38-F1
#
_cell.length_a   1.000
_cell.length_b   1.000
_cell.length_c   1.000
_cell.angle_alpha   90.00
_cell.angle_beta   90.00
_cell.angle_gamma   90.00
#
_symmetry.space_group_name_H-M   'P 1'
#
loop_
_entity.id
_entity.type
_entity.pdbx_description
1 polymer ?
#
loop_
_entity_poly.entity_id
_entity_poly.type
_entity_poly.pdbx_seq_one_letter_code
_entity_poly.pdbx_strand_id
1 'polypeptide(L)'
;HQSQLPFSSEGAYFNWEEYLEETGATAAPHSAFKHVEISLQSSFQPGMKLEVANKSSPDTYWVATIITTCGQLLLLRFSGYGDDRKADFWCDVMTAELHPVGWCAQNNKTLQPPEAIKEKYTDWTDFLIQDLTGSRTTPANLLEGPLRGKNTVDLIVGGSMMEVRDLTDPSLYWAVRVIQNIGGRLCLRYVGLHDDDAHDIWLFYLDVRLRPLGWAQENCLELRPPGELHGQKSANEWHDALEAAWSEARRNPLPLEVFKDHADLTKHSFSAGMKLEMVSPWEPLHICPVSVTQVYNEHYFQVTVDDLSPEPKPLSLVCHAESLGILPVQWCLKNGIGLQRPRGCLSQDFDWADYLKQSGTEAAPDACFPGVLSMLINAAYKPGRVLRELQEVEDQQWDCHEETLKAKYKGKTYRSSIRIVRLAEQIPDFCRKVCAKLQCCPNLFSPVQVTDKCPENCSIQTKTKYTYYYGKKRKLSKPCGAEESLEATPTRRRKKRKAIFVQKKRRSSTVDLTPAGSPQNSDEDDDEDYLMMQSGSEEGTGSEPRDDRTDTSSVETGSTRPRRAVTLRRATHTGIVECGEEEGRLVLERNPLEWSVQDVVTFITSTDCAALASIFQEQDIDGQALLLLTLPTVQECMELKLGPAIKLCHQIERVKVAFYAQYAN
;
A
#
# COMPACT_ATOMS: atom_id res chain seq x y z
N HIS A 1 24.92 -26.14 21.12
CA HIS A 1 24.21 -27.25 20.46
C HIS A 1 23.63 -26.75 19.14
N GLN A 2 24.41 -26.84 18.06
CA GLN A 2 23.92 -26.69 16.69
C GLN A 2 23.35 -28.06 16.27
N SER A 3 22.04 -28.15 16.09
CA SER A 3 21.43 -29.32 15.44
C SER A 3 21.60 -29.17 13.93
N GLN A 4 22.48 -30.01 13.39
CA GLN A 4 22.70 -30.21 11.95
C GLN A 4 21.39 -30.66 11.29
N LEU A 5 20.95 -29.92 10.27
CA LEU A 5 20.01 -30.42 9.27
C LEU A 5 20.81 -31.30 8.28
N PRO A 6 20.37 -32.53 7.96
CA PRO A 6 21.01 -33.35 6.95
C PRO A 6 20.50 -32.92 5.57
N PHE A 7 21.25 -32.09 4.86
CA PHE A 7 21.08 -31.92 3.42
C PHE A 7 22.29 -32.51 2.72
N SER A 8 22.11 -33.69 2.11
CA SER A 8 22.88 -34.06 0.93
C SER A 8 22.06 -35.00 0.03
N SER A 9 21.57 -34.46 -1.08
CA SER A 9 21.64 -35.11 -2.39
C SER A 9 21.27 -34.10 -3.49
N GLU A 10 22.19 -33.93 -4.43
CA GLU A 10 22.13 -33.29 -5.75
C GLU A 10 20.77 -32.73 -6.26
N GLY A 11 20.77 -31.44 -6.60
CA GLY A 11 19.94 -30.86 -7.66
C GLY A 11 18.43 -30.70 -7.43
N ALA A 12 17.90 -31.12 -6.29
CA ALA A 12 16.48 -30.89 -5.97
C ALA A 12 16.27 -29.43 -5.55
N TYR A 13 15.64 -28.63 -6.42
CA TYR A 13 15.09 -27.33 -6.03
C TYR A 13 14.19 -27.50 -4.80
N PHE A 14 14.33 -26.60 -3.83
CA PHE A 14 13.48 -26.62 -2.63
C PHE A 14 12.00 -26.46 -3.00
N ASN A 15 11.16 -27.40 -2.59
CA ASN A 15 9.72 -27.37 -2.86
C ASN A 15 8.95 -26.82 -1.65
N TRP A 16 8.41 -25.61 -1.81
CA TRP A 16 7.58 -24.97 -0.78
C TRP A 16 6.28 -25.72 -0.47
N GLU A 17 5.66 -26.39 -1.45
CA GLU A 17 4.41 -27.14 -1.23
C GLU A 17 4.66 -28.30 -0.25
N GLU A 18 5.71 -29.10 -0.48
CA GLU A 18 6.11 -30.21 0.39
C GLU A 18 6.49 -29.73 1.79
N TYR A 19 7.30 -28.67 1.90
CA TYR A 19 7.69 -28.13 3.20
C TYR A 19 6.49 -27.63 4.03
N LEU A 20 5.54 -26.94 3.41
CA LEU A 20 4.34 -26.45 4.12
C LEU A 20 3.42 -27.60 4.53
N GLU A 21 3.31 -28.65 3.70
CA GLU A 21 2.57 -29.86 4.05
C GLU A 21 3.22 -30.63 5.21
N GLU A 22 4.55 -30.81 5.18
CA GLU A 22 5.30 -31.52 6.22
C GLU A 22 5.31 -30.78 7.57
N THR A 23 5.47 -29.46 7.53
CA THR A 23 5.54 -28.62 8.74
C THR A 23 4.15 -28.23 9.25
N GLY A 24 3.10 -28.40 8.45
CA GLY A 24 1.76 -27.87 8.74
C GLY A 24 1.72 -26.34 8.82
N ALA A 25 2.75 -25.65 8.31
CA ALA A 25 2.86 -24.21 8.36
C ALA A 25 1.98 -23.54 7.30
N THR A 26 1.53 -22.32 7.60
CA THR A 26 0.76 -21.49 6.66
C THR A 26 1.65 -20.40 6.09
N ALA A 27 1.66 -20.26 4.76
CA ALA A 27 2.37 -19.17 4.10
C ALA A 27 1.78 -17.81 4.50
N ALA A 28 2.64 -16.81 4.66
CA ALA A 28 2.19 -15.43 4.81
C ALA A 28 1.39 -14.99 3.56
N PRO A 29 0.26 -14.29 3.73
CA PRO A 29 -0.55 -13.84 2.60
C PRO A 29 0.22 -12.83 1.74
N HIS A 30 0.00 -12.83 0.42
CA HIS A 30 0.68 -11.88 -0.49
C HIS A 30 0.39 -10.42 -0.15
N SER A 31 -0.79 -10.14 0.42
CA SER A 31 -1.21 -8.80 0.87
C SER A 31 -0.43 -8.25 2.06
N ALA A 32 0.39 -9.07 2.73
CA ALA A 32 1.37 -8.58 3.68
C ALA A 32 2.53 -7.83 3.00
N PHE A 33 2.74 -8.03 1.69
CA PHE A 33 3.88 -7.51 0.93
C PHE A 33 3.44 -6.42 -0.05
N LYS A 34 3.03 -5.25 0.49
CA LYS A 34 2.55 -4.11 -0.32
C LYS A 34 3.47 -3.71 -1.48
N HIS A 35 4.78 -3.74 -1.24
CA HIS A 35 5.77 -3.40 -2.27
C HIS A 35 5.72 -4.36 -3.48
N VAL A 36 5.36 -5.63 -3.27
CA VAL A 36 5.13 -6.60 -4.34
C VAL A 36 3.81 -6.30 -5.04
N GLU A 37 2.73 -6.03 -4.31
CA GLU A 37 1.46 -5.66 -4.92
C GLU A 37 1.59 -4.43 -5.84
N ILE A 38 2.25 -3.38 -5.35
CA ILE A 38 2.52 -2.15 -6.11
C ILE A 38 3.33 -2.49 -7.38
N SER A 39 4.33 -3.37 -7.28
CA SER A 39 5.16 -3.76 -8.44
C SER A 39 4.41 -4.50 -9.55
N LEU A 40 3.30 -5.16 -9.19
CA LEU A 40 2.43 -5.90 -10.11
C LEU A 40 1.30 -5.04 -10.68
N GLN A 41 1.11 -3.82 -10.17
CA GLN A 41 0.09 -2.91 -10.68
C GLN A 41 0.45 -2.41 -12.07
N SER A 42 -0.57 -2.37 -12.94
CA SER A 42 -0.44 -1.85 -14.29
C SER A 42 0.01 -0.39 -14.28
N SER A 43 0.93 -0.06 -15.19
CA SER A 43 1.34 1.32 -15.45
C SER A 43 0.19 2.19 -15.97
N PHE A 44 -0.82 1.57 -16.61
CA PHE A 44 -2.05 2.22 -17.02
C PHE A 44 -3.04 2.36 -15.87
N GLN A 45 -3.71 3.52 -15.80
CA GLN A 45 -4.71 3.82 -14.78
C GLN A 45 -6.10 4.03 -15.43
N PRO A 46 -7.18 3.53 -14.79
CA PRO A 46 -8.54 3.88 -15.19
C PRO A 46 -8.74 5.39 -15.28
N GLY A 47 -9.41 5.84 -16.34
CA GLY A 47 -9.66 7.25 -16.63
C GLY A 47 -8.60 7.92 -17.52
N MET A 48 -7.44 7.30 -17.74
CA MET A 48 -6.49 7.78 -18.75
C MET A 48 -7.13 7.73 -20.14
N LYS A 49 -6.74 8.68 -21.00
CA LYS A 49 -7.20 8.76 -22.39
C LYS A 49 -6.07 8.50 -23.38
N LEU A 50 -6.42 7.96 -24.53
CA LEU A 50 -5.51 7.61 -25.62
C LEU A 50 -6.25 7.60 -26.96
N GLU A 51 -5.50 7.65 -28.05
CA GLU A 51 -6.01 7.56 -29.43
C GLU A 51 -5.88 6.12 -29.92
N VAL A 52 -6.98 5.56 -30.43
CA VAL A 52 -7.06 4.18 -30.93
C VAL A 52 -7.31 4.21 -32.43
N ALA A 53 -6.54 3.43 -33.20
CA ALA A 53 -6.78 3.28 -34.64
C ALA A 53 -8.16 2.67 -34.93
N ASN A 54 -8.83 3.21 -35.94
CA ASN A 54 -10.08 2.67 -36.42
C ASN A 54 -9.81 1.50 -37.36
N LYS A 55 -10.26 0.30 -36.99
CA LYS A 55 -10.10 -0.92 -37.81
C LYS A 55 -10.78 -0.83 -39.18
N SER A 56 -11.82 0.00 -39.33
CA SER A 56 -12.62 0.08 -40.55
C SER A 56 -12.10 1.08 -41.57
N SER A 57 -11.28 2.05 -41.13
CA SER A 57 -10.84 3.18 -41.95
C SER A 57 -9.36 3.46 -41.69
N PRO A 58 -8.47 3.16 -42.66
CA PRO A 58 -7.04 3.40 -42.50
C PRO A 58 -6.78 4.89 -42.27
N ASP A 59 -5.73 5.20 -41.50
CA ASP A 59 -5.32 6.56 -41.11
C ASP A 59 -6.31 7.39 -40.28
N THR A 60 -7.35 6.74 -39.76
CA THR A 60 -8.32 7.38 -38.86
C THR A 60 -8.25 6.79 -37.46
N TYR A 61 -8.38 7.66 -36.47
CA TYR A 61 -8.25 7.30 -35.06
C TYR A 61 -9.38 7.94 -34.26
N TRP A 62 -9.64 7.43 -33.06
CA TRP A 62 -10.55 8.10 -32.15
C TRP A 62 -10.09 8.01 -30.71
N VAL A 63 -10.47 9.00 -29.91
CA VAL A 63 -10.14 9.05 -28.48
C VAL A 63 -10.97 8.00 -27.74
N ALA A 64 -10.29 7.22 -26.90
CA ALA A 64 -10.90 6.30 -25.96
C ALA A 64 -10.40 6.56 -24.54
N THR A 65 -11.22 6.17 -23.56
CA THR A 65 -10.92 6.21 -22.13
C THR A 65 -10.71 4.80 -21.61
N ILE A 66 -9.66 4.59 -20.81
CA ILE A 66 -9.40 3.33 -20.11
C ILE A 66 -10.43 3.15 -19.00
N ILE A 67 -11.30 2.15 -19.11
CA ILE A 67 -12.31 1.82 -18.09
C ILE A 67 -11.70 0.96 -16.98
N THR A 68 -10.90 -0.03 -17.36
CA THR A 68 -10.15 -0.89 -16.43
C THR A 68 -8.96 -1.54 -17.13
N THR A 69 -8.07 -2.14 -16.35
CA THR A 69 -6.82 -2.74 -16.83
C THR A 69 -6.69 -4.16 -16.30
N CYS A 70 -6.21 -5.07 -17.14
CA CYS A 70 -5.89 -6.44 -16.78
C CYS A 70 -4.52 -6.79 -17.38
N GLY A 71 -3.45 -6.43 -16.68
CA GLY A 71 -2.10 -6.50 -17.22
C GLY A 71 -1.96 -5.62 -18.47
N GLN A 72 -1.66 -6.24 -19.62
CA GLN A 72 -1.52 -5.59 -20.92
C GLN A 72 -2.83 -5.40 -21.67
N LEU A 73 -3.95 -5.92 -21.15
CA LEU A 73 -5.29 -5.64 -21.69
C LEU A 73 -5.89 -4.39 -21.09
N LEU A 74 -6.40 -3.54 -21.96
CA LEU A 74 -7.19 -2.38 -21.59
C LEU A 74 -8.64 -2.60 -22.02
N LEU A 75 -9.57 -2.41 -21.09
CA LEU A 75 -10.97 -2.24 -21.45
C LEU A 75 -11.16 -0.77 -21.82
N LEU A 76 -11.46 -0.50 -23.08
CA LEU A 76 -11.57 0.85 -23.61
C LEU A 76 -13.02 1.18 -23.93
N ARG A 77 -13.37 2.46 -23.78
CA ARG A 77 -14.62 3.05 -24.29
C ARG A 77 -14.30 4.29 -25.11
N PHE A 78 -14.81 4.35 -26.34
CA PHE A 78 -14.69 5.53 -27.17
C PHE A 78 -15.37 6.76 -26.54
N SER A 79 -14.72 7.91 -26.60
CA SER A 79 -15.28 9.18 -26.16
C SER A 79 -16.55 9.50 -26.97
N GLY A 80 -17.63 9.83 -26.25
CA GLY A 80 -18.96 10.12 -26.82
C GLY A 80 -20.04 9.06 -26.53
N TYR A 81 -19.68 7.85 -26.11
CA TYR A 81 -20.65 6.81 -25.69
C TYR A 81 -21.20 7.02 -24.26
N GLY A 82 -20.59 7.89 -23.46
CA GLY A 82 -21.04 8.14 -22.08
C GLY A 82 -20.86 6.91 -21.19
N ASP A 83 -21.91 6.53 -20.46
CA ASP A 83 -21.90 5.39 -19.52
C ASP A 83 -22.34 4.05 -20.14
N ASP A 84 -22.46 3.97 -21.47
CA ASP A 84 -22.91 2.75 -22.15
C ASP A 84 -21.84 1.66 -22.15
N ARG A 85 -21.98 0.70 -21.22
CA ARG A 85 -21.08 -0.46 -21.09
C ARG A 85 -21.10 -1.40 -22.29
N LYS A 86 -22.12 -1.36 -23.15
CA LYS A 86 -22.19 -2.21 -24.34
C LYS A 86 -21.22 -1.76 -25.44
N ALA A 87 -20.72 -0.53 -25.34
CA ALA A 87 -19.73 0.03 -26.24
C ALA A 87 -18.29 -0.21 -25.76
N ASP A 88 -18.11 -0.91 -24.64
CA ASP A 88 -16.79 -1.26 -24.12
C ASP A 88 -16.18 -2.37 -24.96
N PHE A 89 -14.90 -2.25 -25.27
CA PHE A 89 -14.17 -3.25 -26.03
C PHE A 89 -12.77 -3.47 -25.46
N TRP A 90 -12.29 -4.70 -25.56
CA TRP A 90 -10.94 -5.05 -25.14
C TRP A 90 -9.93 -4.67 -26.20
N CYS A 91 -8.82 -4.12 -25.73
CA CYS A 91 -7.72 -3.70 -26.56
C CYS A 91 -6.41 -4.15 -25.92
N ASP A 92 -5.64 -4.93 -26.66
CA ASP A 92 -4.31 -5.36 -26.24
C ASP A 92 -3.30 -4.29 -26.59
N VAL A 93 -2.57 -3.82 -25.57
CA VAL A 93 -1.54 -2.82 -25.73
C VAL A 93 -0.48 -3.28 -26.70
N MET A 94 -0.14 -4.56 -26.79
CA MET A 94 0.98 -5.07 -27.60
C MET A 94 0.69 -5.20 -29.10
N THR A 95 -0.58 -5.37 -29.47
CA THR A 95 -0.99 -5.60 -30.86
C THR A 95 -1.69 -4.40 -31.47
N ALA A 96 -2.49 -3.66 -30.70
CA ALA A 96 -3.30 -2.56 -31.22
C ALA A 96 -2.50 -1.27 -31.45
N GLU A 97 -2.78 -0.54 -32.52
CA GLU A 97 -2.21 0.79 -32.75
C GLU A 97 -2.84 1.80 -31.78
N LEU A 98 -2.13 2.05 -30.68
CA LEU A 98 -2.51 2.96 -29.60
C LEU A 98 -1.48 4.07 -29.49
N HIS A 99 -1.98 5.30 -29.34
CA HIS A 99 -1.13 6.48 -29.27
C HIS A 99 -1.56 7.44 -28.16
N PRO A 100 -0.64 8.24 -27.60
CA PRO A 100 -1.01 9.30 -26.67
C PRO A 100 -1.92 10.32 -27.36
N VAL A 101 -2.82 10.96 -26.59
CA VAL A 101 -3.64 12.08 -27.10
C VAL A 101 -2.75 13.17 -27.67
N GLY A 102 -3.03 13.59 -28.91
CA GLY A 102 -2.27 14.58 -29.68
C GLY A 102 -1.38 13.96 -30.78
N TRP A 103 -1.19 12.65 -30.80
CA TRP A 103 -0.35 11.98 -31.80
C TRP A 103 -0.89 12.12 -33.22
N CYS A 104 -2.21 12.00 -33.40
CA CYS A 104 -2.83 12.16 -34.72
C CYS A 104 -2.58 13.54 -35.32
N ALA A 105 -2.69 14.59 -34.51
CA ALA A 105 -2.41 15.96 -34.94
C ALA A 105 -0.94 16.15 -35.34
N GLN A 106 -0.01 15.49 -34.66
CA GLN A 106 1.42 15.55 -34.97
C GLN A 106 1.79 14.77 -36.24
N ASN A 107 1.09 13.67 -36.52
CA ASN A 107 1.39 12.76 -37.63
C ASN A 107 0.50 12.98 -38.87
N ASN A 108 -0.21 14.12 -38.94
CA ASN A 108 -1.16 14.44 -40.02
C ASN A 108 -2.22 13.34 -40.25
N LYS A 109 -2.71 12.73 -39.17
CA LYS A 109 -3.81 11.76 -39.17
C LYS A 109 -5.11 12.42 -38.73
N THR A 110 -6.24 11.77 -39.00
CA THR A 110 -7.57 12.35 -38.73
C THR A 110 -8.25 11.68 -37.55
N LEU A 111 -8.73 12.49 -36.60
CA LEU A 111 -9.65 12.02 -35.56
C LEU A 111 -11.06 11.90 -36.15
N GLN A 112 -11.60 10.68 -36.23
CA GLN A 112 -12.93 10.41 -36.74
C GLN A 112 -13.79 9.65 -35.72
N PRO A 113 -14.98 10.16 -35.34
CA PRO A 113 -15.87 9.46 -34.42
C PRO A 113 -16.43 8.17 -35.04
N PRO A 114 -16.65 7.11 -34.24
CA PRO A 114 -17.35 5.91 -34.69
C PRO A 114 -18.73 6.22 -35.28
N GLU A 115 -19.11 5.52 -36.35
CA GLU A 115 -20.35 5.80 -37.11
C GLU A 115 -21.61 5.76 -36.22
N ALA A 116 -21.66 4.88 -35.22
CA ALA A 116 -22.80 4.78 -34.31
C ALA A 116 -23.00 6.02 -33.41
N ILE A 117 -21.98 6.87 -33.23
CA ILE A 117 -22.11 8.12 -32.46
C ILE A 117 -21.98 9.37 -33.31
N LYS A 118 -21.56 9.27 -34.57
CA LYS A 118 -21.20 10.40 -35.46
C LYS A 118 -22.23 11.52 -35.51
N GLU A 119 -23.52 11.18 -35.46
CA GLU A 119 -24.64 12.14 -35.50
C GLU A 119 -25.05 12.72 -34.12
N LYS A 120 -24.46 12.22 -33.03
CA LYS A 120 -24.84 12.58 -31.65
C LYS A 120 -24.43 14.01 -31.27
N TYR A 121 -23.36 14.53 -31.88
CA TYR A 121 -22.84 15.87 -31.63
C TYR A 121 -22.63 16.61 -32.95
N THR A 122 -22.94 17.91 -32.95
CA THR A 122 -22.80 18.77 -34.13
C THR A 122 -21.39 19.32 -34.30
N ASP A 123 -20.65 19.49 -33.21
CA ASP A 123 -19.24 19.89 -33.21
C ASP A 123 -18.43 18.96 -32.29
N TRP A 124 -17.70 18.05 -32.93
CA TRP A 124 -16.83 17.10 -32.24
C TRP A 124 -15.57 17.75 -31.66
N THR A 125 -15.17 18.91 -32.18
CA THR A 125 -13.99 19.64 -31.70
C THR A 125 -14.27 20.23 -30.33
N ASP A 126 -15.39 20.94 -30.17
CA ASP A 126 -15.81 21.48 -28.88
C ASP A 126 -16.06 20.37 -27.85
N PHE A 127 -16.68 19.26 -28.27
CA PHE A 127 -16.84 18.09 -27.41
C PHE A 127 -15.49 17.53 -26.92
N LEU A 128 -14.53 17.29 -27.82
CA LEU A 128 -13.22 16.77 -27.45
C LEU A 128 -12.45 17.75 -26.57
N ILE A 129 -12.55 19.07 -26.81
CA ILE A 129 -11.95 20.07 -25.91
C ILE A 129 -12.50 19.91 -24.50
N GLN A 130 -13.82 19.81 -24.35
CA GLN A 130 -14.45 19.63 -23.03
C GLN A 130 -14.09 18.30 -22.36
N ASP A 131 -14.04 17.21 -23.14
CA ASP A 131 -13.74 15.86 -22.63
C ASP A 131 -12.25 15.67 -22.28
N LEU A 132 -11.34 16.29 -23.03
CA LEU A 132 -9.90 16.17 -22.84
C LEU A 132 -9.34 17.17 -21.82
N THR A 133 -9.98 18.32 -21.63
CA THR A 133 -9.51 19.35 -20.70
C THR A 133 -9.48 18.82 -19.27
N GLY A 134 -8.28 18.78 -18.67
CA GLY A 134 -8.07 18.25 -17.31
C GLY A 134 -7.99 16.72 -17.23
N SER A 135 -8.12 16.01 -18.35
CA SER A 135 -7.90 14.56 -18.40
C SER A 135 -6.41 14.21 -18.44
N ARG A 136 -6.05 13.01 -17.96
CA ARG A 136 -4.69 12.48 -18.06
C ARG A 136 -4.57 11.67 -19.36
N THR A 137 -3.60 12.03 -20.20
CA THR A 137 -3.23 11.20 -21.35
C THR A 137 -2.32 10.05 -20.91
N THR A 138 -2.33 8.97 -21.67
CA THR A 138 -1.42 7.84 -21.46
C THR A 138 -0.01 8.21 -21.96
N PRO A 139 1.07 7.95 -21.19
CA PRO A 139 2.44 8.19 -21.63
C PRO A 139 2.81 7.42 -22.90
N ALA A 140 3.50 8.07 -23.84
CA ALA A 140 3.89 7.49 -25.13
C ALA A 140 4.74 6.22 -24.98
N ASN A 141 5.65 6.19 -24.00
CA ASN A 141 6.54 5.06 -23.74
C ASN A 141 5.82 3.78 -23.27
N LEU A 142 4.58 3.90 -22.78
CA LEU A 142 3.77 2.72 -22.40
C LEU A 142 3.01 2.15 -23.60
N LEU A 143 2.74 2.97 -24.62
CA LEU A 143 1.98 2.59 -25.81
C LEU A 143 2.89 2.23 -26.99
N GLU A 144 4.08 2.83 -27.07
CA GLU A 144 4.99 2.73 -28.20
C GLU A 144 6.41 2.33 -27.77
N GLY A 145 7.15 1.71 -28.69
CA GLY A 145 8.55 1.37 -28.52
C GLY A 145 8.82 0.12 -27.67
N PRO A 146 10.08 -0.09 -27.22
CA PRO A 146 10.50 -1.31 -26.52
C PRO A 146 9.96 -1.44 -25.08
N LEU A 147 9.30 -0.39 -24.59
CA LEU A 147 8.71 -0.30 -23.25
C LEU A 147 7.18 -0.48 -23.25
N ARG A 148 6.61 -0.72 -24.44
CA ARG A 148 5.19 -0.96 -24.65
C ARG A 148 4.67 -2.08 -23.75
N GLY A 149 3.56 -1.83 -23.04
CA GLY A 149 2.88 -2.82 -22.19
C GLY A 149 3.66 -3.29 -20.95
N LYS A 150 4.80 -2.67 -20.62
CA LYS A 150 5.60 -3.05 -19.46
C LYS A 150 5.08 -2.42 -18.16
N ASN A 151 5.15 -3.20 -17.08
CA ASN A 151 4.91 -2.69 -15.74
C ASN A 151 6.06 -1.80 -15.29
N THR A 152 5.82 -0.98 -14.26
CA THR A 152 6.79 -0.02 -13.70
C THR A 152 8.18 -0.65 -13.47
N VAL A 153 8.22 -1.86 -12.91
CA VAL A 153 9.47 -2.59 -12.66
C VAL A 153 10.20 -2.95 -13.95
N ASP A 154 9.48 -3.41 -14.97
CA ASP A 154 10.06 -3.87 -16.24
C ASP A 154 10.55 -2.71 -17.13
N LEU A 155 10.16 -1.47 -16.79
CA LEU A 155 10.72 -0.26 -17.41
C LEU A 155 12.18 -0.03 -16.99
N ILE A 156 12.60 -0.58 -15.85
CA ILE A 156 13.96 -0.47 -15.34
C ILE A 156 14.80 -1.60 -15.95
N VAL A 157 15.64 -1.24 -16.91
CA VAL A 157 16.48 -2.19 -17.65
C VAL A 157 17.95 -2.02 -17.29
N GLY A 158 18.77 -3.04 -17.60
CA GLY A 158 20.22 -2.92 -17.49
C GLY A 158 20.74 -1.72 -18.28
N GLY A 159 21.59 -0.90 -17.65
CA GLY A 159 22.10 0.35 -18.17
C GLY A 159 21.28 1.59 -17.80
N SER A 160 20.07 1.46 -17.24
CA SER A 160 19.30 2.61 -16.76
C SER A 160 20.08 3.41 -15.72
N MET A 161 19.97 4.73 -15.78
CA MET A 161 20.64 5.67 -14.88
C MET A 161 19.67 6.27 -13.88
N MET A 162 20.12 6.42 -12.65
CA MET A 162 19.38 7.08 -11.56
C MET A 162 20.37 7.65 -10.54
N GLU A 163 19.86 8.34 -9.52
CA GLU A 163 20.66 8.86 -8.41
C GLU A 163 20.28 8.14 -7.13
N VAL A 164 21.27 7.85 -6.29
CA VAL A 164 21.05 7.30 -4.95
C VAL A 164 21.60 8.27 -3.91
N ARG A 165 20.82 8.49 -2.85
CA ARG A 165 21.24 9.27 -1.68
C ARG A 165 22.32 8.54 -0.89
N ASP A 166 23.31 9.27 -0.40
CA ASP A 166 24.32 8.76 0.53
C ASP A 166 23.69 8.27 1.85
N LEU A 167 24.37 7.33 2.52
CA LEU A 167 23.90 6.75 3.79
C LEU A 167 24.15 7.67 4.99
N THR A 168 25.15 8.54 4.89
CA THR A 168 25.64 9.39 5.97
C THR A 168 25.27 10.86 5.79
N ASP A 169 25.06 11.30 4.56
CA ASP A 169 24.67 12.68 4.26
C ASP A 169 23.38 12.74 3.42
N PRO A 170 22.27 13.25 3.97
CA PRO A 170 21.01 13.34 3.23
C PRO A 170 21.03 14.38 2.10
N SER A 171 22.01 15.28 2.07
CA SER A 171 22.18 16.30 1.04
C SER A 171 23.04 15.85 -0.14
N LEU A 172 23.64 14.66 -0.03
CA LEU A 172 24.56 14.11 -1.00
C LEU A 172 23.91 12.99 -1.80
N TYR A 173 24.05 13.08 -3.12
CA TYR A 173 23.58 12.06 -4.06
C TYR A 173 24.73 11.69 -5.00
N TRP A 174 24.66 10.48 -5.56
CA TRP A 174 25.53 10.12 -6.67
C TRP A 174 24.78 9.32 -7.73
N ALA A 175 25.21 9.49 -8.97
CA ALA A 175 24.68 8.73 -10.09
C ALA A 175 25.06 7.26 -9.96
N VAL A 176 24.09 6.39 -10.25
CA VAL A 176 24.24 4.94 -10.30
C VAL A 176 23.66 4.39 -11.60
N ARG A 177 24.27 3.29 -12.05
CA ARG A 177 23.84 2.50 -13.18
C ARG A 177 23.18 1.22 -12.68
N VAL A 178 22.03 0.87 -13.24
CA VAL A 178 21.39 -0.44 -13.03
C VAL A 178 22.19 -1.49 -13.80
N ILE A 179 22.81 -2.43 -13.09
CA ILE A 179 23.47 -3.59 -13.68
C ILE A 179 22.43 -4.65 -14.05
N GLN A 180 21.54 -4.93 -13.11
CA GLN A 180 20.48 -5.93 -13.29
C GLN A 180 19.26 -5.57 -12.44
N ASN A 181 18.08 -5.94 -12.94
CA ASN A 181 16.82 -5.88 -12.23
C ASN A 181 16.24 -7.30 -12.09
N ILE A 182 15.99 -7.74 -10.86
CA ILE A 182 15.37 -9.04 -10.57
C ILE A 182 14.11 -8.78 -9.74
N GLY A 183 12.95 -8.73 -10.40
CA GLY A 183 11.66 -8.54 -9.73
C GLY A 183 11.57 -7.26 -8.90
N GLY A 184 12.23 -6.19 -9.34
CA GLY A 184 12.27 -4.90 -8.63
C GLY A 184 13.44 -4.76 -7.66
N ARG A 185 14.22 -5.82 -7.42
CA ARG A 185 15.52 -5.71 -6.74
C ARG A 185 16.57 -5.31 -7.76
N LEU A 186 17.06 -4.08 -7.61
CA LEU A 186 18.04 -3.47 -8.49
C LEU A 186 19.44 -3.71 -7.93
N CYS A 187 20.29 -4.33 -8.75
CA CYS A 187 21.73 -4.30 -8.57
C CYS A 187 22.24 -3.00 -9.18
N LEU A 188 22.78 -2.11 -8.35
CA LEU A 188 23.20 -0.77 -8.73
C LEU A 188 24.70 -0.63 -8.53
N ARG A 189 25.35 0.05 -9.47
CA ARG A 189 26.77 0.41 -9.37
C ARG A 189 26.94 1.91 -9.49
N TYR A 190 27.78 2.49 -8.63
CA TYR A 190 28.15 3.89 -8.74
C TYR A 190 28.80 4.20 -10.09
N VAL A 191 28.34 5.28 -10.73
CA VAL A 191 28.92 5.78 -11.97
C VAL A 191 30.38 6.14 -11.74
N GLY A 192 31.26 5.66 -12.62
CA GLY A 192 32.71 5.83 -12.53
C GLY A 192 33.45 4.57 -12.05
N LEU A 193 32.75 3.56 -11.54
CA LEU A 193 33.31 2.24 -11.24
C LEU A 193 33.17 1.27 -12.42
N HIS A 194 34.06 0.29 -12.49
CA HIS A 194 34.12 -0.75 -13.53
C HIS A 194 33.60 -2.11 -13.03
N ASP A 195 33.47 -3.09 -13.92
CA ASP A 195 32.94 -4.44 -13.60
C ASP A 195 33.77 -5.21 -12.57
N ASP A 196 35.05 -4.89 -12.43
CA ASP A 196 35.94 -5.52 -11.45
C ASP A 196 35.80 -4.91 -10.03
N ASP A 197 35.06 -3.81 -9.89
CA ASP A 197 34.87 -3.11 -8.62
C ASP A 197 33.69 -3.72 -7.84
N ALA A 198 33.98 -4.41 -6.72
CA ALA A 198 32.99 -5.12 -5.90
C ALA A 198 32.10 -4.23 -5.01
N HIS A 199 31.57 -3.12 -5.52
CA HIS A 199 30.77 -2.14 -4.76
C HIS A 199 29.31 -2.09 -5.22
N ASP A 200 28.77 -3.22 -5.69
CA ASP A 200 27.39 -3.30 -6.12
C ASP A 200 26.44 -3.26 -4.91
N ILE A 201 25.47 -2.35 -4.95
CA ILE A 201 24.45 -2.20 -3.92
C ILE A 201 23.13 -2.78 -4.42
N TRP A 202 22.41 -3.45 -3.53
CA TRP A 202 21.10 -4.03 -3.84
C TRP A 202 20.00 -3.25 -3.13
N LEU A 203 19.17 -2.57 -3.92
CA LEU A 203 18.00 -1.83 -3.42
C LEU A 203 16.74 -2.27 -4.11
N PHE A 204 15.60 -2.24 -3.42
CA PHE A 204 14.32 -2.37 -4.10
C PHE A 204 14.00 -1.05 -4.80
N TYR A 205 13.33 -1.09 -5.96
CA TYR A 205 13.10 0.11 -6.77
C TYR A 205 12.26 1.19 -6.09
N LEU A 206 11.51 0.86 -5.01
CA LEU A 206 10.76 1.82 -4.18
C LEU A 206 11.56 2.37 -2.98
N ASP A 207 12.86 2.06 -2.87
CA ASP A 207 13.68 2.60 -1.79
C ASP A 207 13.68 4.13 -1.85
N VAL A 208 13.36 4.77 -0.72
CA VAL A 208 13.19 6.22 -0.62
C VAL A 208 14.45 7.01 -0.99
N ARG A 209 15.61 6.37 -1.10
CA ARG A 209 16.88 6.99 -1.51
C ARG A 209 17.05 7.11 -3.02
N LEU A 210 16.27 6.40 -3.82
CA LEU A 210 16.37 6.41 -5.28
C LEU A 210 15.62 7.60 -5.88
N ARG A 211 16.27 8.31 -6.81
CA ARG A 211 15.71 9.46 -7.51
C ARG A 211 16.07 9.44 -9.00
N PRO A 212 15.26 10.08 -9.87
CA PRO A 212 15.64 10.21 -11.27
C PRO A 212 16.92 11.05 -11.41
N LEU A 213 17.73 10.74 -12.41
CA LEU A 213 18.94 11.51 -12.71
C LEU A 213 18.58 12.97 -13.02
N GLY A 214 19.25 13.91 -12.35
CA GLY A 214 18.99 15.35 -12.39
C GLY A 214 18.18 15.90 -11.22
N TRP A 215 17.54 15.03 -10.43
CA TRP A 215 16.72 15.45 -9.30
C TRP A 215 17.52 16.21 -8.24
N ALA A 216 18.73 15.75 -7.91
CA ALA A 216 19.58 16.44 -6.94
C ALA A 216 19.91 17.87 -7.39
N GLN A 217 20.28 18.04 -8.67
CA GLN A 217 20.61 19.35 -9.24
C GLN A 217 19.40 20.30 -9.23
N GLU A 218 18.21 19.81 -9.59
CA GLU A 218 16.96 20.59 -9.56
C GLU A 218 16.59 21.07 -8.15
N ASN A 219 16.97 20.31 -7.12
CA ASN A 219 16.71 20.62 -5.71
C ASN A 219 17.90 21.31 -5.02
N CYS A 220 18.92 21.76 -5.78
CA CYS A 220 20.12 22.40 -5.25
C CYS A 220 20.90 21.53 -4.24
N LEU A 221 20.94 20.22 -4.48
CA LEU A 221 21.68 19.22 -3.71
C LEU A 221 23.00 18.86 -4.39
N GLU A 222 23.95 18.31 -3.63
CA GLU A 222 25.30 18.01 -4.13
C GLU A 222 25.35 16.64 -4.80
N LEU A 223 25.93 16.59 -6.01
CA LEU A 223 26.26 15.35 -6.71
C LEU A 223 27.73 15.02 -6.51
N ARG A 224 28.02 14.06 -5.63
CA ARG A 224 29.38 13.63 -5.33
C ARG A 224 29.43 12.14 -5.00
N PRO A 225 30.47 11.41 -5.40
CA PRO A 225 30.61 10.00 -5.04
C PRO A 225 30.68 9.81 -3.51
N PRO A 226 30.27 8.65 -2.99
CA PRO A 226 30.39 8.32 -1.57
C PRO A 226 31.79 8.56 -1.01
N GLY A 227 31.86 8.96 0.26
CA GLY A 227 33.10 9.35 0.94
C GLY A 227 34.23 8.32 0.86
N GLU A 228 33.86 7.04 0.93
CA GLU A 228 34.77 5.88 0.88
C GLU A 228 35.44 5.71 -0.49
N LEU A 229 34.83 6.24 -1.56
CA LEU A 229 35.30 6.09 -2.93
C LEU A 229 36.17 7.28 -3.40
N HIS A 230 36.23 8.38 -2.65
CA HIS A 230 36.98 9.57 -3.04
C HIS A 230 38.47 9.31 -3.34
N GLY A 231 39.08 8.37 -2.63
CA GLY A 231 40.50 8.04 -2.81
C GLY A 231 40.80 7.24 -4.08
N GLN A 232 39.78 6.71 -4.76
CA GLN A 232 39.98 5.78 -5.89
C GLN A 232 40.23 6.50 -7.23
N LYS A 233 39.64 7.69 -7.42
CA LYS A 233 39.76 8.49 -8.65
C LYS A 233 39.89 9.98 -8.34
N SER A 234 40.51 10.71 -9.26
CA SER A 234 40.62 12.17 -9.19
C SER A 234 39.26 12.85 -9.39
N ALA A 235 39.13 14.10 -8.94
CA ALA A 235 37.90 14.87 -9.12
C ALA A 235 37.49 14.98 -10.60
N ASN A 236 38.46 15.17 -11.51
CA ASN A 236 38.18 15.29 -12.94
C ASN A 236 37.63 13.98 -13.53
N GLU A 237 38.19 12.83 -13.13
CA GLU A 237 37.70 11.52 -13.59
C GLU A 237 36.26 11.25 -13.14
N TRP A 238 35.89 11.67 -11.92
CA TRP A 238 34.51 11.58 -11.46
C TRP A 238 33.57 12.50 -12.24
N HIS A 239 34.01 13.72 -12.58
CA HIS A 239 33.23 14.64 -13.42
C HIS A 239 33.05 14.07 -14.84
N ASP A 240 34.11 13.56 -15.46
CA ASP A 240 34.05 12.95 -16.79
C ASP A 240 33.11 11.73 -16.81
N ALA A 241 33.15 10.90 -15.77
CA ALA A 241 32.24 9.76 -15.62
C ALA A 241 30.78 10.20 -15.47
N LEU A 242 30.52 11.26 -14.70
CA LEU A 242 29.18 11.81 -14.53
C LEU A 242 28.65 12.37 -15.86
N GLU A 243 29.44 13.15 -16.59
CA GLU A 243 29.07 13.68 -17.92
C GLU A 243 28.78 12.56 -18.93
N ALA A 244 29.56 11.48 -18.90
CA ALA A 244 29.30 10.31 -19.72
C ALA A 244 27.95 9.66 -19.36
N ALA A 245 27.62 9.56 -18.07
CA ALA A 245 26.33 9.04 -17.63
C ALA A 245 25.16 9.93 -18.06
N TRP A 246 25.29 11.25 -17.99
CA TRP A 246 24.30 12.19 -18.53
C TRP A 246 24.09 12.03 -20.03
N SER A 247 25.17 11.87 -20.80
CA SER A 247 25.11 11.63 -22.24
C SER A 247 24.37 10.33 -22.56
N GLU A 248 24.58 9.27 -21.78
CA GLU A 248 23.89 8.00 -21.94
C GLU A 248 22.41 8.06 -21.53
N ALA A 249 22.11 8.71 -20.41
CA ALA A 249 20.74 8.92 -19.94
C ALA A 249 19.91 9.73 -20.93
N ARG A 250 20.52 10.68 -21.67
CA ARG A 250 19.84 11.41 -22.75
C ARG A 250 19.51 10.53 -23.95
N ARG A 251 20.31 9.48 -24.21
CA ARG A 251 20.02 8.52 -25.30
C ARG A 251 18.90 7.57 -24.91
N ASN A 252 18.94 7.06 -23.66
CA ASN A 252 17.98 6.11 -23.13
C ASN A 252 17.43 6.60 -21.78
N PRO A 253 16.48 7.56 -21.78
CA PRO A 253 15.95 8.12 -20.54
C PRO A 253 15.10 7.10 -19.79
N LEU A 254 15.32 6.99 -18.49
CA LEU A 254 14.45 6.23 -17.60
C LEU A 254 13.13 7.00 -17.43
N PRO A 255 11.96 6.41 -17.73
CA PRO A 255 10.69 7.11 -17.58
C PRO A 255 10.41 7.52 -16.13
N LEU A 256 9.95 8.75 -15.92
CA LEU A 256 9.61 9.27 -14.57
C LEU A 256 8.48 8.49 -13.89
N GLU A 257 7.65 7.79 -14.66
CA GLU A 257 6.58 6.91 -14.16
C GLU A 257 7.14 5.81 -13.22
N VAL A 258 8.42 5.44 -13.37
CA VAL A 258 9.12 4.53 -12.44
C VAL A 258 9.10 5.02 -11.00
N PHE A 259 9.06 6.34 -10.80
CA PHE A 259 9.17 6.98 -9.50
C PHE A 259 7.81 7.38 -8.89
N LYS A 260 6.70 7.13 -9.57
CA LYS A 260 5.36 7.61 -9.14
C LYS A 260 4.90 7.07 -7.78
N ASP A 261 5.34 5.86 -7.44
CA ASP A 261 4.94 5.15 -6.22
C ASP A 261 5.97 5.33 -5.09
N HIS A 262 6.98 6.19 -5.28
CA HIS A 262 7.91 6.52 -4.20
C HIS A 262 7.19 7.38 -3.17
N ALA A 263 7.25 6.96 -1.91
CA ALA A 263 6.59 7.69 -0.83
C ALA A 263 7.27 9.04 -0.58
N ASP A 264 6.46 10.10 -0.50
CA ASP A 264 6.89 11.39 0.00
C ASP A 264 7.19 11.31 1.49
N LEU A 265 8.31 11.88 1.91
CA LEU A 265 8.69 11.87 3.31
C LEU A 265 7.85 12.84 4.13
N THR A 266 7.32 12.35 5.24
CA THR A 266 6.63 13.18 6.23
C THR A 266 7.61 14.03 7.03
N LYS A 267 7.13 15.16 7.55
CA LYS A 267 7.93 16.04 8.42
C LYS A 267 8.06 15.43 9.81
N HIS A 268 9.25 15.50 10.40
CA HIS A 268 9.47 15.04 11.77
C HIS A 268 9.47 16.19 12.78
N SER A 269 9.43 15.84 14.06
CA SER A 269 9.54 16.79 15.19
C SER A 269 10.73 16.53 16.12
N PHE A 270 11.66 15.65 15.72
CA PHE A 270 12.90 15.40 16.47
C PHE A 270 13.81 16.64 16.53
N SER A 271 14.54 16.79 17.64
CA SER A 271 15.54 17.83 17.87
C SER A 271 16.83 17.21 18.39
N ALA A 272 17.97 17.86 18.14
CA ALA A 272 19.27 17.41 18.64
C ALA A 272 19.28 17.30 20.17
N GLY A 273 19.90 16.24 20.68
CA GLY A 273 19.96 15.90 22.11
C GLY A 273 18.82 15.00 22.60
N MET A 274 17.77 14.77 21.79
CA MET A 274 16.69 13.85 22.16
C MET A 274 17.18 12.40 22.19
N LYS A 275 16.74 11.63 23.20
CA LYS A 275 17.02 10.20 23.35
C LYS A 275 15.85 9.35 22.87
N LEU A 276 16.14 8.21 22.27
CA LEU A 276 15.16 7.22 21.85
C LEU A 276 15.74 5.79 21.88
N GLU A 277 14.91 4.80 21.64
CA GLU A 277 15.32 3.41 21.45
C GLU A 277 15.37 3.10 19.94
N MET A 278 16.29 2.25 19.50
CA MET A 278 16.38 1.85 18.10
C MET A 278 16.72 0.38 17.95
N VAL A 279 16.02 -0.30 17.03
CA VAL A 279 16.42 -1.64 16.55
C VAL A 279 17.75 -1.48 15.82
N SER A 280 18.81 -2.10 16.34
CA SER A 280 20.16 -1.92 15.84
C SER A 280 20.31 -2.44 14.39
N PRO A 281 20.67 -1.57 13.42
CA PRO A 281 21.02 -2.00 12.07
C PRO A 281 22.31 -2.82 12.01
N TRP A 282 23.19 -2.66 13.01
CA TRP A 282 24.52 -3.28 13.05
C TRP A 282 24.54 -4.61 13.80
N GLU A 283 23.64 -4.79 14.78
CA GLU A 283 23.49 -6.00 15.59
C GLU A 283 22.03 -6.47 15.51
N PRO A 284 21.66 -7.28 14.50
CA PRO A 284 20.29 -7.74 14.33
C PRO A 284 19.74 -8.38 15.61
N LEU A 285 18.44 -8.20 15.87
CA LEU A 285 17.72 -8.69 17.06
C LEU A 285 17.96 -7.93 18.38
N HIS A 286 18.79 -6.88 18.38
CA HIS A 286 19.02 -6.06 19.56
C HIS A 286 18.38 -4.68 19.42
N ILE A 287 17.90 -4.14 20.54
CA ILE A 287 17.41 -2.76 20.64
C ILE A 287 18.36 -2.01 21.58
N CYS A 288 18.80 -0.81 21.19
CA CYS A 288 19.75 -0.01 21.95
C CYS A 288 19.28 1.45 22.12
N PRO A 289 19.75 2.15 23.17
CA PRO A 289 19.63 3.59 23.32
C PRO A 289 20.41 4.33 22.23
N VAL A 290 19.76 5.31 21.61
CA VAL A 290 20.38 6.21 20.64
C VAL A 290 20.00 7.66 20.93
N SER A 291 20.87 8.57 20.51
CA SER A 291 20.68 10.01 20.59
C SER A 291 20.49 10.62 19.21
N VAL A 292 19.57 11.56 19.07
CA VAL A 292 19.53 12.46 17.92
C VAL A 292 20.72 13.41 18.03
N THR A 293 21.74 13.20 17.18
CA THR A 293 22.98 14.00 17.23
C THR A 293 22.94 15.19 16.28
N GLN A 294 22.16 15.09 15.20
CA GLN A 294 22.05 16.14 14.20
C GLN A 294 20.65 16.18 13.59
N VAL A 295 20.16 17.37 13.26
CA VAL A 295 18.94 17.57 12.47
C VAL A 295 19.35 18.34 11.22
N TYR A 296 19.13 17.75 10.04
CA TYR A 296 19.55 18.36 8.77
C TYR A 296 18.48 19.30 8.22
N ASN A 297 17.22 18.87 8.24
CA ASN A 297 16.08 19.64 7.77
C ASN A 297 14.79 19.11 8.41
N GLU A 298 13.62 19.47 7.88
CA GLU A 298 12.33 19.02 8.40
C GLU A 298 12.00 17.54 8.12
N HIS A 299 12.80 16.85 7.31
CA HIS A 299 12.59 15.46 6.90
C HIS A 299 13.67 14.49 7.39
N TYR A 300 14.90 14.96 7.61
CA TYR A 300 16.04 14.12 7.96
C TYR A 300 16.75 14.56 9.24
N PHE A 301 17.09 13.57 10.07
CA PHE A 301 17.88 13.70 11.28
C PHE A 301 18.83 12.51 11.41
N GLN A 302 19.93 12.68 12.15
CA GLN A 302 20.89 11.62 12.44
C GLN A 302 20.69 11.12 13.87
N VAL A 303 20.71 9.80 14.02
CA VAL A 303 20.82 9.14 15.33
C VAL A 303 22.18 8.49 15.48
N THR A 304 22.71 8.49 16.68
CA THR A 304 23.99 7.83 17.03
C THR A 304 23.78 6.94 18.23
N VAL A 305 24.34 5.73 18.20
CA VAL A 305 24.31 4.80 19.34
C VAL A 305 25.02 5.40 20.53
N ASP A 306 24.37 5.33 21.69
CA ASP A 306 24.96 5.80 22.93
C ASP A 306 26.11 4.88 23.36
N ASP A 307 27.33 5.43 23.36
CA ASP A 307 28.55 4.77 23.81
C ASP A 307 29.21 5.64 24.90
N LEU A 308 29.23 5.12 26.12
CA LEU A 308 29.82 5.75 27.31
C LEU A 308 31.26 5.28 27.57
N SER A 309 31.85 4.53 26.64
CA SER A 309 33.25 4.12 26.77
C SER A 309 34.21 5.32 26.65
N PRO A 310 35.46 5.21 27.16
CA PRO A 310 36.44 6.29 27.09
C PRO A 310 36.84 6.68 25.65
N GLU A 311 36.71 5.75 24.71
CA GLU A 311 37.03 5.93 23.28
C GLU A 311 35.84 5.47 22.44
N PRO A 312 34.76 6.26 22.36
CA PRO A 312 33.54 5.87 21.67
C PRO A 312 33.78 5.77 20.17
N LYS A 313 33.28 4.71 19.54
CA LYS A 313 33.21 4.59 18.08
C LYS A 313 31.79 4.94 17.64
N PRO A 314 31.55 6.16 17.11
CA PRO A 314 30.20 6.60 16.80
C PRO A 314 29.62 5.76 15.67
N LEU A 315 28.55 5.02 15.98
CA LEU A 315 27.73 4.34 15.00
C LEU A 315 26.50 5.22 14.74
N SER A 316 26.49 5.87 13.58
CA SER A 316 25.44 6.83 13.21
C SER A 316 24.62 6.35 12.02
N LEU A 317 23.35 6.74 11.99
CA LEU A 317 22.41 6.46 10.90
C LEU A 317 21.56 7.70 10.61
N VAL A 318 21.41 8.05 9.34
CA VAL A 318 20.45 9.07 8.91
C VAL A 318 19.05 8.46 8.83
N CYS A 319 18.12 9.05 9.58
CA CYS A 319 16.72 8.65 9.69
C CYS A 319 15.77 9.73 9.14
N HIS A 320 14.53 9.32 8.90
CA HIS A 320 13.36 10.15 8.62
C HIS A 320 12.20 9.68 9.53
N ALA A 321 11.07 10.39 9.51
CA ALA A 321 9.93 10.11 10.41
C ALA A 321 9.38 8.67 10.31
N GLU A 322 9.52 8.04 9.15
CA GLU A 322 9.03 6.68 8.84
C GLU A 322 10.15 5.63 8.84
N SER A 323 11.36 5.99 9.29
CA SER A 323 12.45 5.02 9.41
C SER A 323 12.04 3.91 10.35
N LEU A 324 12.10 2.67 9.86
CA LEU A 324 11.71 1.51 10.64
C LEU A 324 12.69 1.31 11.81
N GLY A 325 12.15 0.94 12.97
CA GLY A 325 12.96 0.58 14.13
C GLY A 325 13.29 1.73 15.08
N ILE A 326 12.88 2.98 14.82
CA ILE A 326 12.92 4.05 15.82
C ILE A 326 11.74 3.92 16.79
N LEU A 327 12.01 3.95 18.09
CA LEU A 327 11.05 3.63 19.15
C LEU A 327 11.14 4.67 20.28
N PRO A 328 10.02 5.02 20.94
CA PRO A 328 10.07 5.93 22.09
C PRO A 328 10.83 5.29 23.26
N VAL A 329 11.39 6.13 24.13
CA VAL A 329 12.01 5.69 25.38
C VAL A 329 11.03 4.85 26.21
N GLN A 330 11.53 3.78 26.83
CA GLN A 330 10.79 2.76 27.59
C GLN A 330 9.91 1.84 26.75
N TRP A 331 10.01 1.85 25.41
CA TRP A 331 9.23 0.92 24.59
C TRP A 331 9.56 -0.54 24.88
N CYS A 332 10.85 -0.87 25.03
CA CYS A 332 11.32 -2.22 25.38
C CYS A 332 10.75 -2.69 26.72
N LEU A 333 10.87 -1.85 27.76
CA LEU A 333 10.38 -2.16 29.10
C LEU A 333 8.87 -2.43 29.11
N LYS A 334 8.09 -1.59 28.42
CA LYS A 334 6.62 -1.74 28.30
C LYS A 334 6.22 -3.02 27.58
N ASN A 335 7.04 -3.51 26.66
CA ASN A 335 6.75 -4.70 25.86
C ASN A 335 7.40 -5.98 26.39
N GLY A 336 8.16 -5.92 27.49
CA GLY A 336 8.87 -7.06 28.05
C GLY A 336 10.05 -7.53 27.18
N ILE A 337 10.64 -6.62 26.39
CA ILE A 337 11.79 -6.88 25.52
C ILE A 337 13.05 -6.36 26.20
N GLY A 338 14.14 -7.13 26.10
CA GLY A 338 15.44 -6.73 26.67
C GLY A 338 16.06 -5.58 25.88
N LEU A 339 16.34 -4.46 26.57
CA LEU A 339 17.08 -3.33 26.03
C LEU A 339 18.58 -3.53 26.29
N GLN A 340 19.41 -3.37 25.25
CA GLN A 340 20.86 -3.40 25.39
C GLN A 340 21.33 -2.10 26.03
N ARG A 341 21.98 -2.18 27.18
CA ARG A 341 22.56 -1.01 27.85
C ARG A 341 23.64 -0.35 26.96
N PRO A 342 23.84 0.98 27.08
CA PRO A 342 24.94 1.67 26.42
C PRO A 342 26.29 1.03 26.76
N ARG A 343 27.18 0.93 25.78
CA ARG A 343 28.53 0.41 26.01
C ARG A 343 29.25 1.30 27.03
N GLY A 344 30.03 0.71 27.94
CA GLY A 344 30.69 1.46 29.02
C GLY A 344 29.78 1.85 30.21
N CYS A 345 28.48 1.52 30.19
CA CYS A 345 27.63 1.73 31.36
C CYS A 345 28.13 0.91 32.57
N LEU A 346 28.33 1.57 33.72
CA LEU A 346 28.81 0.93 34.95
C LEU A 346 27.71 0.16 35.68
N SER A 347 26.45 0.61 35.57
CA SER A 347 25.31 -0.10 36.15
C SER A 347 25.02 -1.39 35.39
N GLN A 348 24.71 -2.46 36.12
CA GLN A 348 24.19 -3.70 35.55
C GLN A 348 22.71 -3.54 35.16
N ASP A 349 21.97 -2.75 35.93
CA ASP A 349 20.57 -2.44 35.68
C ASP A 349 20.48 -1.05 35.03
N PHE A 350 20.27 -1.02 33.72
CA PHE A 350 20.07 0.23 32.99
C PHE A 350 18.65 0.76 33.23
N ASP A 351 18.56 1.95 33.80
CA ASP A 351 17.30 2.67 33.98
C ASP A 351 17.32 4.00 33.21
N TRP A 352 16.27 4.22 32.43
CA TRP A 352 16.14 5.43 31.60
C TRP A 352 16.01 6.70 32.44
N ALA A 353 15.33 6.68 33.59
CA ALA A 353 15.13 7.88 34.39
C ALA A 353 16.46 8.34 35.01
N ASP A 354 17.24 7.40 35.53
CA ASP A 354 18.59 7.68 36.03
C ASP A 354 19.52 8.14 34.91
N TYR A 355 19.47 7.48 33.75
CA TYR A 355 20.32 7.83 32.61
C TYR A 355 20.04 9.23 32.06
N LEU A 356 18.75 9.60 31.90
CA LEU A 356 18.35 10.95 31.45
C LEU A 356 18.76 12.01 32.48
N LYS A 357 18.57 11.73 33.77
CA LYS A 357 18.98 12.63 34.86
C LYS A 357 20.49 12.85 34.92
N GLN A 358 21.28 11.80 34.73
CA GLN A 358 22.76 11.88 34.76
C GLN A 358 23.32 12.57 33.51
N SER A 359 22.72 12.34 32.35
CA SER A 359 23.16 12.94 31.08
C SER A 359 22.65 14.36 30.85
N GLY A 360 21.63 14.81 31.59
CA GLY A 360 20.99 16.11 31.36
C GLY A 360 20.28 16.19 30.01
N THR A 361 19.84 15.05 29.48
CA THR A 361 19.16 14.95 28.18
C THR A 361 17.68 14.62 28.36
N GLU A 362 16.89 14.81 27.30
CA GLU A 362 15.46 14.56 27.31
C GLU A 362 15.09 13.41 26.38
N ALA A 363 14.09 12.62 26.76
CA ALA A 363 13.49 11.63 25.88
C ALA A 363 12.73 12.32 24.73
N ALA A 364 12.82 11.76 23.53
CA ALA A 364 12.00 12.18 22.41
C ALA A 364 10.51 12.07 22.77
N PRO A 365 9.71 13.14 22.64
CA PRO A 365 8.29 13.11 22.99
C PRO A 365 7.50 12.10 22.14
N ASP A 366 6.41 11.54 22.71
CA ASP A 366 5.48 10.65 22.00
C ASP A 366 4.99 11.22 20.65
N ALA A 367 4.91 12.55 20.54
CA ALA A 367 4.50 13.24 19.31
C ALA A 367 5.45 13.02 18.12
N CYS A 368 6.72 12.68 18.38
CA CYS A 368 7.70 12.36 17.34
C CYS A 368 7.48 10.96 16.74
N PHE A 369 6.65 10.14 17.40
CA PHE A 369 6.30 8.78 16.96
C PHE A 369 4.78 8.74 16.68
N PRO A 370 4.29 9.44 15.64
CA PRO A 370 2.86 9.60 15.42
C PRO A 370 2.20 8.25 15.09
N GLY A 371 1.54 7.65 16.08
CA GLY A 371 0.65 6.53 15.87
C GLY A 371 -0.62 6.95 15.10
N VAL A 372 -1.13 6.05 14.26
CA VAL A 372 -2.35 6.29 13.45
C VAL A 372 -3.54 6.77 14.30
N LEU A 373 -3.72 6.20 15.50
CA LEU A 373 -4.78 6.59 16.41
C LEU A 373 -4.60 8.03 16.95
N SER A 374 -3.36 8.44 17.23
CA SER A 374 -3.05 9.81 17.67
C SER A 374 -3.39 10.83 16.57
N MET A 375 -3.01 10.53 15.33
CA MET A 375 -3.39 11.36 14.18
C MET A 375 -4.91 11.47 14.04
N LEU A 376 -5.62 10.35 14.16
CA LEU A 376 -7.08 10.30 14.07
C LEU A 376 -7.77 11.11 15.18
N ILE A 377 -7.26 11.05 16.42
CA ILE A 377 -7.76 11.84 17.55
C ILE A 377 -7.57 13.33 17.27
N ASN A 378 -6.38 13.73 16.78
CA ASN A 378 -6.03 15.15 16.57
C ASN A 378 -6.72 15.76 15.34
N ALA A 379 -7.02 14.97 14.32
CA ALA A 379 -7.78 15.42 13.15
C ALA A 379 -9.28 15.63 13.45
N ALA A 380 -9.79 15.08 14.55
CA ALA A 380 -11.21 15.15 14.87
C ALA A 380 -11.65 16.54 15.37
N TYR A 381 -12.84 16.99 14.96
CA TYR A 381 -13.45 18.23 15.47
C TYR A 381 -13.65 18.24 17.01
N LYS A 382 -13.83 17.04 17.60
CA LYS A 382 -13.94 16.85 19.07
C LYS A 382 -13.02 15.70 19.52
N PRO A 383 -11.71 15.95 19.70
CA PRO A 383 -10.71 14.94 20.03
C PRO A 383 -11.05 14.14 21.30
N GLY A 384 -11.52 14.81 22.35
CA GLY A 384 -11.91 14.15 23.61
C GLY A 384 -13.11 13.20 23.47
N ARG A 385 -13.98 13.37 22.46
CA ARG A 385 -15.04 12.39 22.19
C ARG A 385 -14.45 11.13 21.55
N VAL A 386 -13.60 11.30 20.54
CA VAL A 386 -12.92 10.19 19.86
C VAL A 386 -12.13 9.37 20.85
N LEU A 387 -11.36 10.02 21.73
CA LEU A 387 -10.58 9.36 22.77
C LEU A 387 -11.45 8.45 23.68
N ARG A 388 -12.66 8.89 24.05
CA ARG A 388 -13.60 8.07 24.84
C ARG A 388 -14.19 6.90 24.05
N GLU A 389 -14.56 7.12 22.80
CA GLU A 389 -15.12 6.04 21.97
C GLU A 389 -14.06 4.96 21.68
N LEU A 390 -12.78 5.34 21.57
CA LEU A 390 -11.65 4.41 21.43
C LEU A 390 -11.43 3.55 22.68
N GLN A 391 -11.66 4.10 23.88
CA GLN A 391 -11.56 3.35 25.13
C GLN A 391 -12.56 2.18 25.19
N GLU A 392 -13.70 2.30 24.50
CA GLU A 392 -14.74 1.27 24.44
C GLU A 392 -14.57 0.26 23.29
N VAL A 393 -13.45 0.33 22.56
CA VAL A 393 -13.12 -0.63 21.50
C VAL A 393 -12.44 -1.82 22.16
N GLU A 394 -13.18 -2.92 22.29
CA GLU A 394 -12.66 -4.16 22.85
C GLU A 394 -13.22 -5.38 22.12
N ASP A 395 -12.41 -6.43 22.08
CA ASP A 395 -12.82 -7.79 21.76
C ASP A 395 -12.14 -8.75 22.72
N GLN A 396 -12.84 -9.82 23.12
CA GLN A 396 -12.32 -10.83 24.04
C GLN A 396 -11.23 -11.70 23.41
N GLN A 397 -11.20 -11.80 22.08
CA GLN A 397 -10.25 -12.64 21.34
C GLN A 397 -8.92 -11.95 21.03
N TRP A 398 -8.81 -10.65 21.28
CA TRP A 398 -7.62 -9.88 20.92
C TRP A 398 -6.52 -9.95 21.99
N ASP A 399 -5.29 -10.12 21.51
CA ASP A 399 -4.11 -9.90 22.32
C ASP A 399 -3.79 -8.40 22.25
N CYS A 400 -4.11 -7.69 23.33
CA CYS A 400 -3.96 -6.25 23.40
C CYS A 400 -2.96 -5.86 24.47
N HIS A 401 -2.23 -4.78 24.19
CA HIS A 401 -1.55 -4.00 25.22
C HIS A 401 -2.34 -2.71 25.49
N GLU A 402 -2.17 -2.15 26.68
CA GLU A 402 -2.83 -0.92 27.07
C GLU A 402 -1.89 0.27 26.88
N GLU A 403 -2.33 1.28 26.13
CA GLU A 403 -1.57 2.49 25.85
C GLU A 403 -2.38 3.75 26.22
N THR A 404 -1.74 4.69 26.93
CA THR A 404 -2.40 5.95 27.29
C THR A 404 -2.24 7.00 26.19
N LEU A 405 -3.31 7.30 25.46
CA LEU A 405 -3.33 8.36 24.45
C LEU A 405 -3.82 9.69 25.02
N LYS A 406 -3.37 10.79 24.41
CA LYS A 406 -3.63 12.16 24.83
C LYS A 406 -4.36 12.91 23.73
N ALA A 407 -5.33 13.75 24.11
CA ALA A 407 -6.05 14.63 23.19
C ALA A 407 -6.05 16.08 23.71
N LYS A 408 -5.81 17.07 22.86
CA LYS A 408 -5.87 18.49 23.23
C LYS A 408 -7.03 19.17 22.51
N TYR A 409 -7.88 19.90 23.24
CA TYR A 409 -8.99 20.64 22.65
C TYR A 409 -9.33 21.89 23.48
N LYS A 410 -9.31 23.06 22.84
CA LYS A 410 -9.60 24.37 23.47
C LYS A 410 -8.81 24.59 24.78
N GLY A 411 -7.50 24.37 24.74
CA GLY A 411 -6.60 24.53 25.90
C GLY A 411 -6.69 23.42 26.95
N LYS A 412 -7.66 22.50 26.87
CA LYS A 412 -7.79 21.36 27.79
C LYS A 412 -7.09 20.12 27.24
N THR A 413 -6.41 19.38 28.11
CA THR A 413 -5.77 18.09 27.77
C THR A 413 -6.59 16.94 28.39
N TYR A 414 -6.97 15.97 27.58
CA TYR A 414 -7.66 14.74 27.97
C TYR A 414 -6.70 13.56 27.81
N ARG A 415 -6.81 12.56 28.68
CA ARG A 415 -6.01 11.33 28.63
C ARG A 415 -6.93 10.13 28.82
N SER A 416 -6.67 9.04 28.11
CA SER A 416 -7.38 7.77 28.28
C SER A 416 -6.47 6.62 27.93
N SER A 417 -6.57 5.54 28.69
CA SER A 417 -5.97 4.25 28.35
C SER A 417 -6.83 3.53 27.32
N ILE A 418 -6.20 3.02 26.26
CA ILE A 418 -6.84 2.36 25.13
C ILE A 418 -6.14 1.01 24.91
N ARG A 419 -6.93 -0.03 24.66
CA ARG A 419 -6.41 -1.36 24.32
C ARG A 419 -6.09 -1.42 22.82
N ILE A 420 -4.84 -1.69 22.48
CA ILE A 420 -4.34 -1.75 21.11
C ILE A 420 -3.84 -3.17 20.83
N VAL A 421 -4.28 -3.73 19.72
CA VAL A 421 -3.90 -5.08 19.28
C VAL A 421 -2.40 -5.19 19.03
N ARG A 422 -1.80 -6.33 19.40
CA ARG A 422 -0.36 -6.59 19.22
C ARG A 422 -0.06 -7.36 17.93
N LEU A 423 -0.99 -8.20 17.48
CA LEU A 423 -0.79 -9.09 16.34
C LEU A 423 -1.22 -8.43 15.03
N ALA A 424 -0.37 -8.54 14.00
CA ALA A 424 -0.61 -7.94 12.68
C ALA A 424 -1.93 -8.40 12.03
N GLU A 425 -2.27 -9.68 12.22
CA GLU A 425 -3.53 -10.28 11.73
C GLU A 425 -4.79 -9.67 12.36
N GLN A 426 -4.69 -9.09 13.56
CA GLN A 426 -5.81 -8.46 14.27
C GLN A 426 -6.00 -6.99 13.87
N ILE A 427 -5.01 -6.36 13.22
CA ILE A 427 -5.04 -4.94 12.86
C ILE A 427 -6.20 -4.58 11.91
N PRO A 428 -6.48 -5.32 10.81
CA PRO A 428 -7.59 -4.98 9.91
C PRO A 428 -8.94 -4.91 10.63
N ASP A 429 -9.23 -5.91 11.46
CA ASP A 429 -10.47 -5.96 12.24
C ASP A 429 -10.53 -4.89 13.33
N PHE A 430 -9.39 -4.61 13.98
CA PHE A 430 -9.27 -3.53 14.93
C PHE A 430 -9.62 -2.18 14.29
N CYS A 431 -9.01 -1.84 13.15
CA CYS A 431 -9.30 -0.63 12.38
C CYS A 431 -10.79 -0.51 12.02
N ARG A 432 -11.41 -1.61 11.51
CA ARG A 432 -12.84 -1.63 11.18
C ARG A 432 -13.73 -1.37 12.40
N LYS A 433 -13.45 -1.99 13.56
CA LYS A 433 -14.24 -1.77 14.79
C LYS A 433 -14.08 -0.36 15.33
N VAL A 434 -12.87 0.21 15.29
CA VAL A 434 -12.64 1.62 15.61
C VAL A 434 -13.51 2.50 14.72
N CYS A 435 -13.48 2.30 13.40
CA CYS A 435 -14.29 3.06 12.45
C CYS A 435 -15.80 2.94 12.74
N ALA A 436 -16.28 1.73 13.02
CA ALA A 436 -17.68 1.48 13.35
C ALA A 436 -18.10 2.22 14.63
N LYS A 437 -17.26 2.22 15.68
CA LYS A 437 -17.50 2.97 16.92
C LYS A 437 -17.52 4.49 16.68
N LEU A 438 -16.64 4.98 15.83
CA LEU A 438 -16.61 6.39 15.41
C LEU A 438 -17.73 6.76 14.43
N GLN A 439 -18.56 5.79 14.03
CA GLN A 439 -19.69 5.96 13.11
C GLN A 439 -19.27 6.51 11.74
N CYS A 440 -18.08 6.12 11.27
CA CYS A 440 -17.54 6.47 9.96
C CYS A 440 -17.42 5.22 9.06
N CYS A 441 -16.90 5.40 7.84
CA CYS A 441 -16.59 4.31 6.91
C CYS A 441 -15.76 3.21 7.60
N PRO A 442 -16.16 1.91 7.63
CA PRO A 442 -15.30 0.81 8.10
C PRO A 442 -13.94 0.79 7.43
N ASN A 443 -13.84 1.33 6.23
CA ASN A 443 -12.62 1.44 5.44
C ASN A 443 -12.03 2.87 5.47
N LEU A 444 -12.39 3.71 6.44
CA LEU A 444 -11.86 5.07 6.56
C LEU A 444 -10.34 5.04 6.74
N PHE A 445 -9.85 4.13 7.58
CA PHE A 445 -8.45 3.79 7.69
C PHE A 445 -8.35 2.28 7.90
N SER A 446 -7.37 1.66 7.25
CA SER A 446 -7.15 0.23 7.27
C SER A 446 -5.72 -0.05 6.79
N PRO A 447 -5.08 -1.14 7.23
CA PRO A 447 -3.84 -1.61 6.60
C PRO A 447 -4.06 -1.98 5.12
N VAL A 448 -5.28 -2.35 4.74
CA VAL A 448 -5.68 -2.66 3.36
C VAL A 448 -6.10 -1.38 2.64
N GLN A 449 -5.47 -1.08 1.51
CA GLN A 449 -5.82 0.10 0.70
C GLN A 449 -7.19 -0.09 0.06
N VAL A 450 -8.05 0.92 0.19
CA VAL A 450 -9.33 0.99 -0.50
C VAL A 450 -9.27 2.17 -1.46
N THR A 451 -9.43 1.88 -2.75
CA THR A 451 -9.40 2.88 -3.83
C THR A 451 -10.66 3.76 -3.80
N ASP A 452 -10.80 4.66 -4.78
CA ASP A 452 -11.89 5.66 -4.86
C ASP A 452 -13.31 5.07 -4.77
N LYS A 453 -13.47 3.76 -5.02
CA LYS A 453 -14.72 3.04 -4.86
C LYS A 453 -14.73 2.27 -3.53
N CYS A 454 -15.32 2.88 -2.52
CA CYS A 454 -15.52 2.22 -1.23
C CYS A 454 -16.47 1.00 -1.38
N PRO A 455 -16.08 -0.21 -0.91
CA PRO A 455 -16.94 -1.40 -0.93
C PRO A 455 -18.27 -1.21 -0.20
N GLU A 456 -18.29 -0.39 0.84
CA GLU A 456 -19.49 -0.08 1.62
C GLU A 456 -20.38 1.00 0.97
N ASN A 457 -19.96 1.50 -0.20
CA ASN A 457 -20.67 2.53 -0.95
C ASN A 457 -21.02 3.76 -0.07
N CYS A 458 -20.12 4.12 0.85
CA CYS A 458 -20.42 5.12 1.87
C CYS A 458 -20.76 6.50 1.28
N SER A 459 -20.21 6.84 0.10
CA SER A 459 -20.43 8.11 -0.61
C SER A 459 -21.85 8.28 -1.16
N ILE A 460 -22.55 7.18 -1.47
CA ILE A 460 -23.93 7.22 -1.98
C ILE A 460 -24.97 7.06 -0.87
N GLN A 461 -24.55 6.78 0.37
CA GLN A 461 -25.45 6.65 1.50
C GLN A 461 -25.65 8.00 2.20
N THR A 462 -26.90 8.33 2.53
CA THR A 462 -27.15 9.46 3.42
C THR A 462 -26.59 9.16 4.80
N LYS A 463 -26.08 10.19 5.51
CA LYS A 463 -25.50 10.05 6.86
C LYS A 463 -26.40 9.22 7.81
N THR A 464 -27.71 9.43 7.76
CA THR A 464 -28.69 8.70 8.57
C THR A 464 -28.74 7.21 8.22
N LYS A 465 -28.76 6.87 6.93
CA LYS A 465 -28.76 5.48 6.45
C LYS A 465 -27.43 4.82 6.78
N TYR A 466 -26.34 5.54 6.58
CA TYR A 466 -24.99 5.11 6.86
C TYR A 466 -24.78 4.75 8.35
N THR A 467 -25.12 5.67 9.27
CA THR A 467 -25.06 5.40 10.72
C THR A 467 -26.01 4.27 11.15
N TYR A 468 -27.14 4.07 10.45
CA TYR A 468 -28.05 2.97 10.73
C TYR A 468 -27.46 1.58 10.38
N TYR A 469 -26.78 1.46 9.24
CA TYR A 469 -26.16 0.19 8.84
C TYR A 469 -24.86 -0.11 9.57
N TYR A 470 -24.04 0.91 9.85
CA TYR A 470 -22.66 0.72 10.34
C TYR A 470 -22.40 1.29 11.75
N GLY A 471 -23.33 2.05 12.34
CA GLY A 471 -23.10 2.83 13.56
C GLY A 471 -23.88 2.42 14.83
N LYS A 472 -24.73 1.36 14.80
CA LYS A 472 -25.28 0.61 15.96
C LYS A 472 -26.33 -0.45 15.53
N LYS A 473 -26.32 -1.65 16.13
CA LYS A 473 -27.38 -2.67 15.94
C LYS A 473 -28.70 -2.31 16.65
N ARG A 474 -29.78 -2.51 15.90
CA ARG A 474 -31.08 -3.11 16.24
C ARG A 474 -31.15 -3.76 17.64
N LYS A 475 -32.17 -3.42 18.44
CA LYS A 475 -32.76 -4.32 19.44
C LYS A 475 -33.94 -5.06 18.79
N LEU A 476 -33.80 -6.37 18.57
CA LEU A 476 -34.93 -7.27 18.34
C LEU A 476 -34.54 -8.70 18.75
N SER A 477 -34.80 -9.00 20.02
CA SER A 477 -35.45 -10.23 20.49
C SER A 477 -35.42 -10.22 22.03
N LYS A 478 -36.59 -10.32 22.64
CA LYS A 478 -36.75 -10.64 24.07
C LYS A 478 -37.24 -12.10 24.11
N PRO A 479 -36.70 -12.99 24.94
CA PRO A 479 -37.22 -14.35 25.06
C PRO A 479 -38.59 -14.32 25.75
N CYS A 480 -39.46 -15.25 25.36
CA CYS A 480 -40.75 -15.52 25.99
C CYS A 480 -40.57 -15.96 27.45
N GLY A 481 -41.38 -15.41 28.35
CA GLY A 481 -41.60 -15.95 29.69
C GLY A 481 -42.12 -14.93 30.71
N ALA A 482 -43.23 -15.29 31.36
CA ALA A 482 -43.85 -14.72 32.58
C ALA A 482 -44.93 -13.60 32.42
N GLU A 483 -46.17 -14.12 32.36
CA GLU A 483 -47.43 -13.80 33.09
C GLU A 483 -47.94 -12.36 33.32
N GLU A 484 -49.27 -12.28 33.14
CA GLU A 484 -50.18 -11.14 33.25
C GLU A 484 -50.33 -10.57 34.68
N SER A 485 -50.55 -9.25 34.79
CA SER A 485 -51.70 -8.70 35.54
C SER A 485 -51.95 -7.21 35.24
N LEU A 486 -53.21 -6.92 34.90
CA LEU A 486 -54.11 -5.74 35.04
C LEU A 486 -53.52 -4.48 35.74
N GLU A 487 -53.80 -3.21 35.41
CA GLU A 487 -55.00 -2.53 34.91
C GLU A 487 -54.66 -1.04 34.61
N ALA A 488 -55.30 -0.40 33.61
CA ALA A 488 -55.78 1.01 33.59
C ALA A 488 -55.76 1.69 32.19
N THR A 489 -56.95 2.20 31.82
CA THR A 489 -57.37 2.79 30.54
C THR A 489 -56.94 4.25 30.28
N PRO A 490 -57.05 4.75 29.02
CA PRO A 490 -56.38 5.96 28.54
C PRO A 490 -57.25 7.24 28.53
N THR A 491 -56.64 8.42 28.70
CA THR A 491 -57.30 9.72 28.52
C THR A 491 -56.52 10.70 27.63
N ARG A 492 -56.86 10.64 26.33
CA ARG A 492 -57.12 11.73 25.35
C ARG A 492 -56.54 13.16 25.53
N ARG A 493 -55.90 13.63 24.43
CA ARG A 493 -55.97 14.95 23.70
C ARG A 493 -54.56 15.54 23.44
N ARG A 494 -54.18 16.13 22.30
CA ARG A 494 -54.89 16.59 21.08
C ARG A 494 -53.85 16.79 19.95
N LYS A 495 -54.21 16.43 18.72
CA LYS A 495 -53.50 16.76 17.46
C LYS A 495 -53.49 18.29 17.25
N LYS A 496 -52.35 18.87 16.85
CA LYS A 496 -52.31 20.13 16.08
C LYS A 496 -51.40 19.94 14.87
N ARG A 497 -52.01 19.93 13.68
CA ARG A 497 -51.35 20.06 12.37
C ARG A 497 -51.38 21.52 11.95
N LYS A 498 -50.31 21.99 11.30
CA LYS A 498 -50.21 22.91 10.13
C LYS A 498 -48.79 23.50 10.10
N ALA A 499 -48.16 23.81 8.97
CA ALA A 499 -48.56 23.81 7.57
C ALA A 499 -47.34 23.68 6.65
N ILE A 500 -47.61 23.26 5.42
CA ILE A 500 -46.74 23.30 4.26
C ILE A 500 -46.67 24.74 3.75
N PHE A 501 -45.48 25.24 3.43
CA PHE A 501 -45.30 26.35 2.50
C PHE A 501 -44.15 26.00 1.55
N VAL A 502 -44.46 25.92 0.26
CA VAL A 502 -43.53 25.74 -0.86
C VAL A 502 -43.58 27.05 -1.63
N GLN A 503 -42.43 27.64 -1.96
CA GLN A 503 -42.31 28.36 -3.22
C GLN A 503 -40.89 28.38 -3.78
N LYS A 504 -40.87 28.42 -5.10
CA LYS A 504 -39.88 27.93 -6.05
C LYS A 504 -39.16 29.12 -6.69
N LYS A 505 -37.83 28.99 -6.85
CA LYS A 505 -36.98 29.40 -8.00
C LYS A 505 -37.24 30.74 -8.70
N ARG A 506 -36.19 31.58 -8.78
CA ARG A 506 -35.83 32.30 -10.02
C ARG A 506 -34.33 32.67 -10.05
N ARG A 507 -33.81 32.78 -11.28
CA ARG A 507 -32.40 32.86 -11.72
C ARG A 507 -32.13 34.26 -12.32
N SER A 508 -30.84 34.58 -12.55
CA SER A 508 -30.25 35.69 -13.36
C SER A 508 -29.94 36.97 -12.56
N SER A 509 -28.84 37.71 -12.71
CA SER A 509 -27.65 37.68 -13.59
C SER A 509 -26.66 38.79 -13.13
N THR A 510 -25.45 38.75 -13.71
CA THR A 510 -24.53 39.86 -14.06
C THR A 510 -23.30 40.07 -13.15
N VAL A 511 -22.15 39.99 -13.84
CA VAL A 511 -20.75 40.28 -13.49
C VAL A 511 -20.51 41.77 -13.23
N ASP A 512 -19.59 42.13 -12.32
CA ASP A 512 -18.29 42.72 -12.70
C ASP A 512 -17.39 43.12 -11.50
N LEU A 513 -16.09 42.83 -11.69
CA LEU A 513 -14.86 43.55 -11.28
C LEU A 513 -14.41 43.60 -9.79
N THR A 514 -13.30 42.89 -9.54
CA THR A 514 -12.20 43.15 -8.58
C THR A 514 -11.56 44.56 -8.73
N PRO A 515 -10.56 45.04 -7.93
CA PRO A 515 -9.79 44.41 -6.82
C PRO A 515 -9.51 45.34 -5.60
N ALA A 516 -8.72 44.78 -4.66
CA ALA A 516 -7.72 45.45 -3.80
C ALA A 516 -8.15 45.99 -2.42
N GLY A 517 -7.36 45.60 -1.41
CA GLY A 517 -7.26 46.30 -0.13
C GLY A 517 -7.34 45.42 1.11
N SER A 518 -6.24 44.73 1.45
CA SER A 518 -5.83 44.65 2.86
C SER A 518 -5.44 46.07 3.33
N PRO A 519 -5.30 46.41 4.63
CA PRO A 519 -5.13 45.53 5.78
C PRO A 519 -5.80 45.98 7.11
N GLN A 520 -5.65 45.12 8.12
CA GLN A 520 -5.37 45.42 9.54
C GLN A 520 -6.20 46.47 10.28
N ASN A 521 -6.82 46.01 11.38
CA ASN A 521 -6.73 46.51 12.76
C ASN A 521 -8.03 46.11 13.47
N SER A 522 -7.94 45.18 14.42
CA SER A 522 -7.56 45.38 15.82
C SER A 522 -8.82 45.56 16.65
N ASP A 523 -8.62 45.44 17.95
CA ASP A 523 -9.52 45.76 19.04
C ASP A 523 -10.27 44.50 19.51
N GLU A 524 -9.84 43.90 20.62
CA GLU A 524 -9.98 44.45 21.99
C GLU A 524 -11.47 44.67 22.28
N ASP A 525 -12.01 44.36 23.42
CA ASP A 525 -11.65 43.55 24.58
C ASP A 525 -13.04 43.16 25.12
N ASP A 526 -13.09 42.48 26.25
CA ASP A 526 -13.96 42.84 27.38
C ASP A 526 -14.25 41.59 28.20
N ASP A 527 -13.46 41.53 29.26
CA ASP A 527 -13.94 41.61 30.64
C ASP A 527 -14.70 40.41 31.18
N GLU A 528 -14.01 39.62 31.99
CA GLU A 528 -13.89 39.80 33.45
C GLU A 528 -15.15 39.29 34.16
N ASP A 529 -14.99 38.21 34.93
CA ASP A 529 -15.29 38.34 36.36
C ASP A 529 -14.90 37.13 37.23
N TYR A 530 -14.27 37.50 38.34
CA TYR A 530 -14.19 36.92 39.69
C TYR A 530 -13.37 35.66 40.06
N LEU A 531 -12.54 35.94 41.07
CA LEU A 531 -11.52 35.19 41.80
C LEU A 531 -12.05 34.26 42.93
N MET A 532 -11.09 33.49 43.45
CA MET A 532 -10.98 32.83 44.78
C MET A 532 -11.39 31.34 44.82
N MET A 533 -10.70 30.39 45.48
CA MET A 533 -9.43 30.31 46.22
C MET A 533 -9.12 28.82 46.49
N GLN A 534 -7.82 28.53 46.58
CA GLN A 534 -7.13 27.57 47.46
C GLN A 534 -7.40 26.05 47.45
N SER A 535 -6.34 25.35 47.03
CA SER A 535 -5.50 24.41 47.79
C SER A 535 -6.13 23.39 48.74
N GLY A 536 -5.79 22.12 48.50
CA GLY A 536 -5.88 21.01 49.46
C GLY A 536 -5.23 19.76 48.88
N SER A 537 -3.98 19.52 49.27
CA SER A 537 -3.26 18.24 49.20
C SER A 537 -3.96 17.18 50.06
N GLU A 538 -3.85 15.90 49.69
CA GLU A 538 -3.27 14.84 50.53
C GLU A 538 -3.45 13.43 49.93
N GLU A 539 -2.47 12.60 50.28
CA GLU A 539 -2.24 11.21 49.89
C GLU A 539 -3.16 10.20 50.64
N GLY A 540 -3.08 8.93 50.21
CA GLY A 540 -3.46 7.75 51.01
C GLY A 540 -3.69 6.55 50.09
N THR A 541 -2.69 5.67 49.88
CA THR A 541 -2.39 4.42 50.63
C THR A 541 -3.53 3.39 50.66
N GLY A 542 -3.21 2.14 50.29
CA GLY A 542 -4.13 1.00 50.45
C GLY A 542 -3.76 -0.27 49.66
N SER A 543 -2.87 -1.08 50.24
CA SER A 543 -2.62 -2.52 50.10
C SER A 543 -3.93 -3.38 50.09
N GLU A 544 -4.06 -4.65 49.67
CA GLU A 544 -3.25 -5.89 49.74
C GLU A 544 -4.02 -7.05 48.99
N PRO A 545 -3.60 -8.35 48.98
CA PRO A 545 -3.69 -9.27 47.83
C PRO A 545 -4.56 -10.53 48.06
N ARG A 546 -4.65 -11.44 47.07
CA ARG A 546 -4.99 -12.87 47.28
C ARG A 546 -4.34 -13.81 46.26
N ASP A 547 -3.60 -14.78 46.79
CA ASP A 547 -3.22 -16.07 46.19
C ASP A 547 -4.45 -17.00 46.02
N ASP A 548 -4.43 -17.92 45.05
CA ASP A 548 -4.39 -19.36 45.36
C ASP A 548 -4.05 -20.23 44.13
N ARG A 549 -3.39 -21.36 44.41
CA ARG A 549 -2.91 -22.40 43.50
C ARG A 549 -3.98 -23.48 43.30
N THR A 550 -3.95 -24.22 42.19
CA THR A 550 -3.85 -25.71 42.21
C THR A 550 -3.77 -26.33 40.80
N ASP A 551 -2.81 -27.26 40.66
CA ASP A 551 -2.65 -28.25 39.59
C ASP A 551 -3.81 -29.26 39.54
N THR A 552 -4.07 -29.86 38.37
CA THR A 552 -4.18 -31.34 38.21
C THR A 552 -4.08 -31.77 36.74
N SER A 553 -3.30 -32.83 36.53
CA SER A 553 -3.09 -33.65 35.34
C SER A 553 -4.25 -34.60 35.02
N SER A 554 -4.38 -35.05 33.75
CA SER A 554 -4.74 -36.43 33.29
C SER A 554 -4.83 -36.44 31.75
N VAL A 555 -3.89 -37.03 31.00
CA VAL A 555 -3.79 -38.42 30.50
C VAL A 555 -4.87 -38.83 29.47
N GLU A 556 -4.33 -39.37 28.36
CA GLU A 556 -4.89 -39.81 27.08
C GLU A 556 -6.06 -40.81 27.11
N THR A 557 -6.79 -40.88 25.98
CA THR A 557 -7.12 -42.17 25.34
C THR A 557 -7.27 -41.98 23.82
N GLY A 558 -6.62 -42.87 23.07
CA GLY A 558 -6.55 -42.83 21.60
C GLY A 558 -7.73 -43.47 20.87
N SER A 559 -7.73 -43.30 19.55
CA SER A 559 -8.40 -44.21 18.62
C SER A 559 -7.63 -44.29 17.31
N THR A 560 -7.46 -45.53 16.85
CA THR A 560 -6.59 -45.96 15.76
C THR A 560 -7.42 -46.25 14.51
N ARG A 561 -7.01 -45.64 13.37
CA ARG A 561 -7.00 -46.15 11.97
C ARG A 561 -8.34 -46.58 11.30
N PRO A 562 -8.48 -46.62 9.94
CA PRO A 562 -7.47 -47.14 9.01
C PRO A 562 -7.24 -46.45 7.66
N ARG A 563 -6.09 -46.84 7.10
CA ARG A 563 -5.53 -46.58 5.77
C ARG A 563 -6.39 -47.16 4.64
N ARG A 564 -6.38 -46.50 3.48
CA ARG A 564 -6.54 -47.14 2.17
C ARG A 564 -5.42 -46.71 1.24
N ALA A 565 -4.75 -47.71 0.67
CA ALA A 565 -3.75 -47.60 -0.37
C ALA A 565 -4.39 -48.04 -1.71
N VAL A 566 -4.09 -47.34 -2.81
CA VAL A 566 -4.34 -47.79 -4.19
C VAL A 566 -3.25 -47.17 -5.09
N THR A 567 -2.15 -47.89 -5.26
CA THR A 567 -1.60 -48.45 -6.53
C THR A 567 -1.26 -47.48 -7.66
N LEU A 568 0.05 -47.26 -7.81
CA LEU A 568 0.77 -46.89 -9.04
C LEU A 568 0.38 -47.81 -10.22
N ARG A 569 0.21 -47.21 -11.40
CA ARG A 569 0.44 -47.90 -12.68
C ARG A 569 1.57 -47.19 -13.42
N ARG A 570 2.60 -47.97 -13.72
CA ARG A 570 3.78 -47.62 -14.52
C ARG A 570 3.56 -48.20 -15.91
N ALA A 571 3.72 -47.40 -16.97
CA ALA A 571 3.94 -47.90 -18.32
C ALA A 571 5.10 -47.10 -18.93
N THR A 572 6.12 -47.86 -19.29
CA THR A 572 7.42 -47.48 -19.87
C THR A 572 7.30 -47.24 -21.36
N HIS A 573 7.94 -46.20 -21.89
CA HIS A 573 8.59 -46.28 -23.21
C HIS A 573 9.88 -45.44 -23.19
N THR A 574 10.98 -46.10 -23.53
CA THR A 574 12.33 -45.58 -23.73
C THR A 574 12.46 -44.96 -25.12
N GLY A 575 13.08 -43.79 -25.20
CA GLY A 575 13.55 -43.19 -26.46
C GLY A 575 14.35 -41.92 -26.15
N ILE A 576 15.68 -42.04 -26.12
CA ILE A 576 16.61 -40.91 -26.06
C ILE A 576 16.59 -40.24 -27.43
N VAL A 577 16.17 -38.96 -27.50
CA VAL A 577 16.47 -38.03 -28.59
C VAL A 577 16.66 -36.63 -27.99
N GLU A 578 17.67 -35.94 -28.51
CA GLU A 578 18.21 -34.65 -28.12
C GLU A 578 17.23 -33.47 -28.23
N CYS A 579 17.61 -32.39 -27.54
CA CYS A 579 16.96 -31.11 -27.34
C CYS A 579 16.22 -30.49 -28.55
N GLY A 580 14.99 -30.07 -28.29
CA GLY A 580 14.25 -29.08 -29.07
C GLY A 580 13.14 -28.47 -28.20
N GLU A 581 13.32 -27.21 -27.79
CA GLU A 581 12.34 -26.43 -27.03
C GLU A 581 11.19 -25.98 -27.94
N GLU A 582 10.18 -26.81 -28.17
CA GLU A 582 8.91 -26.40 -28.85
C GLU A 582 7.65 -27.11 -28.30
N GLU A 583 7.61 -27.54 -27.03
CA GLU A 583 6.36 -28.01 -26.41
C GLU A 583 5.66 -26.87 -25.65
N GLY A 584 4.45 -26.49 -26.08
CA GLY A 584 3.49 -25.84 -25.16
C GLY A 584 2.55 -24.75 -25.69
N ARG A 585 2.56 -24.39 -26.98
CA ARG A 585 1.67 -23.33 -27.50
C ARG A 585 0.21 -23.80 -27.54
N LEU A 586 -0.63 -23.23 -26.69
CA LEU A 586 -2.07 -23.51 -26.65
C LEU A 586 -2.72 -22.97 -27.94
N VAL A 587 -3.45 -23.83 -28.66
CA VAL A 587 -4.27 -23.46 -29.82
C VAL A 587 -5.74 -23.52 -29.39
N LEU A 588 -6.50 -22.48 -29.71
CA LEU A 588 -7.89 -22.32 -29.32
C LEU A 588 -8.77 -22.65 -30.53
N GLU A 589 -9.82 -23.43 -30.33
CA GLU A 589 -10.73 -23.79 -31.42
C GLU A 589 -11.69 -22.64 -31.78
N ARG A 590 -12.00 -21.77 -30.80
CA ARG A 590 -12.94 -20.65 -30.91
C ARG A 590 -12.50 -19.45 -30.09
N ASN A 591 -12.97 -18.27 -30.46
CA ASN A 591 -12.69 -17.01 -29.77
C ASN A 591 -13.22 -17.04 -28.32
N PRO A 592 -12.37 -16.89 -27.29
CA PRO A 592 -12.79 -16.84 -25.89
C PRO A 592 -13.79 -15.74 -25.53
N LEU A 593 -13.87 -14.65 -26.31
CA LEU A 593 -14.90 -13.62 -26.09
C LEU A 593 -16.33 -14.13 -26.35
N GLU A 594 -16.47 -15.22 -27.11
CA GLU A 594 -17.73 -15.86 -27.44
C GLU A 594 -18.00 -17.13 -26.60
N TRP A 595 -17.07 -17.50 -25.71
CA TRP A 595 -17.24 -18.70 -24.88
C TRP A 595 -18.35 -18.51 -23.86
N SER A 596 -19.26 -19.47 -23.85
CA SER A 596 -20.24 -19.61 -22.78
C SER A 596 -19.57 -20.16 -21.50
N VAL A 597 -20.28 -20.09 -20.38
CA VAL A 597 -19.85 -20.71 -19.11
C VAL A 597 -19.52 -22.20 -19.31
N GLN A 598 -20.31 -22.90 -20.13
CA GLN A 598 -20.06 -24.32 -20.40
C GLN A 598 -18.75 -24.56 -21.17
N ASP A 599 -18.39 -23.66 -22.08
CA ASP A 599 -17.14 -23.73 -22.83
C ASP A 599 -15.94 -23.48 -21.90
N VAL A 600 -16.04 -22.49 -21.01
CA VAL A 600 -15.03 -22.22 -19.97
C VAL A 600 -14.84 -23.43 -19.06
N VAL A 601 -15.94 -24.01 -18.56
CA VAL A 601 -15.90 -25.20 -17.69
C VAL A 601 -15.25 -26.39 -18.42
N THR A 602 -15.58 -26.59 -19.69
CA THR A 602 -14.98 -27.64 -20.52
C THR A 602 -13.48 -27.44 -20.68
N PHE A 603 -13.05 -26.21 -20.95
CA PHE A 603 -11.63 -25.86 -21.03
C PHE A 603 -10.91 -26.11 -19.69
N ILE A 604 -11.39 -25.57 -18.57
CA ILE A 604 -10.75 -25.75 -17.26
C ILE A 604 -10.64 -27.23 -16.89
N THR A 605 -11.66 -28.04 -17.21
CA THR A 605 -11.66 -29.50 -16.98
C THR A 605 -10.56 -30.23 -17.76
N SER A 606 -10.14 -29.70 -18.91
CA SER A 606 -9.05 -30.25 -19.73
C SER A 606 -7.64 -29.89 -19.26
N THR A 607 -7.51 -29.02 -18.25
CA THR A 607 -6.23 -28.56 -17.69
C THR A 607 -5.90 -29.27 -16.37
N ASP A 608 -4.73 -28.97 -15.80
CA ASP A 608 -4.35 -29.37 -14.44
C ASP A 608 -5.20 -28.70 -13.34
N CYS A 609 -6.08 -27.77 -13.72
CA CYS A 609 -7.01 -27.09 -12.83
C CYS A 609 -8.43 -27.70 -12.85
N ALA A 610 -8.60 -28.94 -13.34
CA ALA A 610 -9.92 -29.57 -13.50
C ALA A 610 -10.79 -29.60 -12.22
N ALA A 611 -10.16 -29.69 -11.05
CA ALA A 611 -10.85 -29.65 -9.76
C ALA A 611 -11.58 -28.31 -9.48
N LEU A 612 -11.22 -27.24 -10.19
CA LEU A 612 -11.80 -25.90 -10.03
C LEU A 612 -13.00 -25.67 -10.96
N ALA A 613 -13.27 -26.56 -11.91
CA ALA A 613 -14.29 -26.36 -12.94
C ALA A 613 -15.71 -26.17 -12.37
N SER A 614 -16.03 -26.78 -11.23
CA SER A 614 -17.32 -26.57 -10.55
C SER A 614 -17.51 -25.14 -10.06
N ILE A 615 -16.44 -24.46 -9.63
CA ILE A 615 -16.50 -23.08 -9.17
C ILE A 615 -16.87 -22.14 -10.33
N PHE A 616 -16.28 -22.36 -11.51
CA PHE A 616 -16.60 -21.58 -12.71
C PHE A 616 -18.07 -21.75 -13.14
N GLN A 617 -18.62 -22.96 -12.96
CA GLN A 617 -20.02 -23.24 -13.21
C GLN A 617 -20.96 -22.59 -12.18
N GLU A 618 -20.61 -22.63 -10.89
CA GLU A 618 -21.40 -22.06 -9.79
C GLU A 618 -21.41 -20.52 -9.81
N GLN A 619 -20.29 -19.92 -10.20
CA GLN A 619 -20.10 -18.47 -10.27
C GLN A 619 -20.47 -17.86 -11.63
N ASP A 620 -21.02 -18.66 -12.55
CA ASP A 620 -21.49 -18.22 -13.88
C ASP A 620 -20.40 -17.49 -14.70
N ILE A 621 -19.17 -18.02 -14.67
CA ILE A 621 -18.00 -17.36 -15.29
C ILE A 621 -17.92 -17.73 -16.77
N ASP A 622 -18.29 -16.78 -17.63
CA ASP A 622 -18.17 -16.89 -19.09
C ASP A 622 -16.76 -16.52 -19.58
N GLY A 623 -16.51 -16.62 -20.88
CA GLY A 623 -15.18 -16.37 -21.44
C GLY A 623 -14.69 -14.93 -21.27
N GLN A 624 -15.60 -13.96 -21.25
CA GLN A 624 -15.26 -12.55 -21.00
C GLN A 624 -14.85 -12.35 -19.55
N ALA A 625 -15.59 -12.94 -18.60
CA ALA A 625 -15.26 -12.94 -17.19
C ALA A 625 -13.96 -13.72 -16.92
N LEU A 626 -13.71 -14.84 -17.61
CA LEU A 626 -12.47 -15.62 -17.49
C LEU A 626 -11.23 -14.77 -17.81
N LEU A 627 -11.28 -13.98 -18.89
CA LEU A 627 -10.17 -13.10 -19.28
C LEU A 627 -9.95 -11.95 -18.30
N LEU A 628 -10.96 -11.61 -17.49
CA LEU A 628 -10.91 -10.57 -16.47
C LEU A 628 -10.29 -11.03 -15.14
N LEU A 629 -10.20 -12.34 -14.93
CA LEU A 629 -9.69 -12.88 -13.68
C LEU A 629 -8.19 -12.57 -13.52
N THR A 630 -7.88 -12.11 -12.33
CA THR A 630 -6.53 -11.81 -11.82
C THR A 630 -6.28 -12.59 -10.54
N LEU A 631 -5.01 -12.73 -10.15
CA LEU A 631 -4.63 -13.46 -8.94
C LEU A 631 -5.42 -12.99 -7.68
N PRO A 632 -5.55 -11.68 -7.40
CA PRO A 632 -6.35 -11.23 -6.26
C PRO A 632 -7.83 -11.65 -6.36
N THR A 633 -8.47 -11.48 -7.51
CA THR A 633 -9.88 -11.85 -7.69
C THR A 633 -10.12 -13.36 -7.58
N VAL A 634 -9.17 -14.17 -8.03
CA VAL A 634 -9.24 -15.63 -7.94
C VAL A 634 -9.05 -16.09 -6.49
N GLN A 635 -8.20 -15.45 -5.72
CA GLN A 635 -8.01 -15.80 -4.31
C GLN A 635 -9.17 -15.32 -3.42
N GLU A 636 -9.65 -14.10 -3.62
CA GLU A 636 -10.68 -13.51 -2.78
C GLU A 636 -12.10 -13.96 -3.15
N CYS A 637 -12.42 -14.03 -4.45
CA CYS A 637 -13.79 -14.35 -4.89
C CYS A 637 -14.04 -15.85 -5.09
N MET A 638 -12.98 -16.65 -5.27
CA MET A 638 -13.08 -18.11 -5.42
C MET A 638 -12.50 -18.88 -4.23
N GLU A 639 -12.04 -18.17 -3.18
CA GLU A 639 -11.49 -18.73 -1.95
C GLU A 639 -10.33 -19.73 -2.18
N LEU A 640 -9.53 -19.51 -3.24
CA LEU A 640 -8.44 -20.41 -3.59
C LEU A 640 -7.15 -20.13 -2.81
N LYS A 641 -6.50 -21.20 -2.39
CA LYS A 641 -5.12 -21.16 -1.86
C LYS A 641 -4.16 -20.68 -2.95
N LEU A 642 -3.05 -20.05 -2.55
CA LEU A 642 -2.09 -19.39 -3.46
C LEU A 642 -1.58 -20.33 -4.56
N GLY A 643 -1.20 -21.57 -4.24
CA GLY A 643 -0.72 -22.54 -5.24
C GLY A 643 -1.74 -22.82 -6.36
N PRO A 644 -2.95 -23.31 -6.03
CA PRO A 644 -4.03 -23.46 -7.00
C PRO A 644 -4.40 -22.17 -7.75
N ALA A 645 -4.39 -21.02 -7.07
CA ALA A 645 -4.69 -19.74 -7.69
C ALA A 645 -3.63 -19.33 -8.74
N ILE A 646 -2.34 -19.53 -8.45
CA ILE A 646 -1.25 -19.30 -9.42
C ILE A 646 -1.38 -20.26 -10.61
N LYS A 647 -1.66 -21.55 -10.37
CA LYS A 647 -1.86 -22.54 -11.44
C LYS A 647 -3.03 -22.15 -12.34
N LEU A 648 -4.14 -21.72 -11.75
CA LEU A 648 -5.31 -21.25 -12.49
C LEU A 648 -5.00 -19.96 -13.28
N CYS A 649 -4.36 -18.97 -12.65
CA CYS A 649 -3.93 -17.74 -13.34
C CYS A 649 -2.98 -18.04 -14.49
N HIS A 650 -2.09 -19.03 -14.35
CA HIS A 650 -1.23 -19.46 -15.43
C HIS A 650 -2.02 -20.04 -16.61
N GLN A 651 -3.04 -20.87 -16.37
CA GLN A 651 -3.91 -21.37 -17.46
C GLN A 651 -4.71 -20.24 -18.11
N ILE A 652 -5.24 -19.30 -17.33
CA ILE A 652 -5.93 -18.11 -17.84
C ILE A 652 -4.99 -17.28 -18.71
N GLU A 653 -3.73 -17.11 -18.28
CA GLU A 653 -2.72 -16.40 -19.05
C GLU A 653 -2.38 -17.12 -20.37
N ARG A 654 -2.31 -18.46 -20.36
CA ARG A 654 -2.15 -19.24 -21.60
C ARG A 654 -3.33 -19.05 -22.56
N VAL A 655 -4.56 -18.96 -22.04
CA VAL A 655 -5.74 -18.63 -22.85
C VAL A 655 -5.64 -17.22 -23.41
N LYS A 656 -5.24 -16.23 -22.59
CA LYS A 656 -5.00 -14.85 -23.05
C LYS A 656 -3.97 -14.80 -24.18
N VAL A 657 -2.81 -15.42 -23.98
CA VAL A 657 -1.73 -15.52 -24.98
C VAL A 657 -2.21 -16.19 -26.26
N ALA A 658 -2.93 -17.31 -26.14
CA ALA A 658 -3.46 -18.02 -27.29
C ALA A 658 -4.55 -17.24 -28.03
N PHE A 659 -5.39 -16.50 -27.29
CA PHE A 659 -6.39 -15.59 -27.82
C PHE A 659 -5.72 -14.47 -28.64
N TYR A 660 -4.66 -13.84 -28.11
CA TYR A 660 -3.92 -12.83 -28.87
C TYR A 660 -3.33 -13.39 -30.16
N ALA A 661 -2.71 -14.57 -30.06
CA ALA A 661 -2.05 -15.18 -31.20
C ALA A 661 -3.01 -15.54 -32.35
N GLN A 662 -4.27 -15.84 -32.07
CA GLN A 662 -5.20 -16.44 -33.03
C GLN A 662 -6.35 -15.52 -33.46
N TYR A 663 -6.81 -14.64 -32.58
CA TYR A 663 -8.06 -13.89 -32.78
C TYR A 663 -7.92 -12.38 -32.59
N ALA A 664 -6.81 -11.89 -32.02
CA ALA A 664 -6.59 -10.45 -31.84
C ALA A 664 -5.79 -9.79 -32.98
N ASN A 665 -5.34 -10.57 -33.98
CA ASN A 665 -4.71 -10.07 -35.21
C ASN A 665 -5.73 -9.56 -36.22
#